data_AF-A0A941IVF8-F1
#
_entry.id   AF-A0A941IVF8-F1
#
_cell.length_a   1.000
_cell.length_b   1.000
_cell.length_c   1.000
_cell.angle_alpha   90.00
_cell.angle_beta   90.00
_cell.angle_gamma   90.00
#
_symmetry.space_group_name_H-M   'P 1'
#
loop_
_entity.id
_entity.type
_entity.pdbx_description
1 polymer ?
#
loop_
_entity_poly.entity_id
_entity_poly.type
_entity_poly.pdbx_seq_one_letter_code
_entity_poly.pdbx_strand_id
1 'polypeptide(L)'
;MHKVDTNKITVKFYFDAINCSFSFIKIKSSEKRYWNALYLDALVKQPVVKSIVHENEPSFYTMMNVTEDEAVNIVEQIIREHDSLSAEIISPERIEPHYLVQLLINSLTSNKSKLFSFNNLSGKFYYSHPSWFKKKGKTIWQIPTLQFKVTKDFILKDSVATFTSITNRKWMNIKEKVYHELPRYYFNSTNYSLKRKLPDENQKDEDVFIMRQVKGAKKNTIPLIDFKSWDKFLSSKAGAWHYLLSKISTDLKDYIDIKFDSWTNAQWLEFKQTNSAFKEERISQLFKEKRIVLVDEVLNNDSSNFSKRFSVFLKEQLQITIKTKGNPKDGELCIRLINNKDNQDGDVDQYLAVGKFFSKKIATHHITLQDFSNQFEFYLQKEINEHDEKTQKRLQKKNNTALATIKNILKEIVIKDDILNNRISITDWKSAGYKNDWIFGWKDDTKDVEQIGFLKISPDGNLQFDVLDLSDLFVASQYEQYKKYFEPPYTKGNFSPEGIIKTKDGFINLIGLTNTRAIPAFKKVGNALAKETEDFELDKNELIQILNEWKKNEPESSKVLDDIINQLNLLAEPIINREVALGLKFSKPNLAKELLNEVLLEEKGIILRNFLRGKEKKYELFSSNIDIVHRTNSEGVEYFVGDKSKGIKASFNNYCNIRKALPIEGSPVLFNELIETMNVDFVKHEGLTVLPFPFKYIREYLKINKVINHQGN
;
A
#
# COMPACT_ATOMS: atom_id res chain seq x y z
N MET A 1 -24.07 -1.53 -9.89
CA MET A 1 -23.66 -1.67 -8.48
C MET A 1 -22.25 -2.24 -8.46
N HIS A 2 -21.28 -1.52 -7.90
CA HIS A 2 -19.88 -1.95 -7.99
C HIS A 2 -19.60 -3.08 -7.00
N LYS A 3 -18.81 -4.05 -7.44
CA LYS A 3 -18.38 -5.20 -6.63
C LYS A 3 -16.98 -4.91 -6.09
N VAL A 4 -16.72 -5.25 -4.84
CA VAL A 4 -15.36 -5.21 -4.26
C VAL A 4 -14.91 -6.63 -3.97
N ASP A 5 -13.83 -7.05 -4.61
CA ASP A 5 -13.19 -8.31 -4.26
C ASP A 5 -12.20 -8.11 -3.12
N THR A 6 -12.06 -9.13 -2.27
CA THR A 6 -11.08 -9.17 -1.19
C THR A 6 -10.06 -10.28 -1.44
N ASN A 7 -8.95 -10.27 -0.71
CA ASN A 7 -7.98 -11.35 -0.77
C ASN A 7 -8.33 -12.58 0.08
N LYS A 8 -9.55 -12.64 0.63
CA LYS A 8 -10.11 -13.85 1.23
C LYS A 8 -10.58 -14.77 0.11
N ILE A 9 -10.24 -16.05 0.20
CA ILE A 9 -10.57 -17.04 -0.83
C ILE A 9 -11.51 -18.12 -0.29
N THR A 10 -12.33 -18.65 -1.18
CA THR A 10 -13.04 -19.92 -1.03
C THR A 10 -12.45 -20.89 -2.04
N VAL A 11 -12.30 -22.14 -1.63
CA VAL A 11 -11.58 -23.15 -2.40
C VAL A 11 -12.45 -24.39 -2.56
N LYS A 12 -12.50 -24.91 -3.79
CA LYS A 12 -13.04 -26.23 -4.10
C LYS A 12 -11.91 -27.12 -4.59
N PHE A 13 -11.74 -28.29 -3.98
CA PHE A 13 -10.78 -29.30 -4.39
C PHE A 13 -11.45 -30.37 -5.25
N TYR A 14 -10.73 -30.90 -6.23
CA TYR A 14 -11.11 -32.07 -7.01
C TYR A 14 -10.24 -33.25 -6.58
N PHE A 15 -10.60 -33.87 -5.44
CA PHE A 15 -9.76 -34.88 -4.79
C PHE A 15 -9.46 -36.10 -5.67
N ASP A 16 -10.43 -36.58 -6.45
CA ASP A 16 -10.20 -37.70 -7.37
C ASP A 16 -9.06 -37.41 -8.37
N ALA A 17 -9.08 -36.22 -8.99
CA ALA A 17 -8.04 -35.80 -9.92
C ALA A 17 -6.68 -35.61 -9.22
N ILE A 18 -6.70 -35.09 -7.99
CA ILE A 18 -5.50 -34.93 -7.17
C ILE A 18 -4.89 -36.30 -6.85
N ASN A 19 -5.68 -37.25 -6.35
CA ASN A 19 -5.24 -38.60 -5.99
C ASN A 19 -4.72 -39.38 -7.20
N CYS A 20 -5.32 -39.20 -8.38
CA CYS A 20 -4.84 -39.82 -9.62
C CYS A 20 -3.49 -39.27 -10.10
N SER A 21 -3.13 -38.05 -9.70
CA SER A 21 -1.96 -37.34 -10.25
C SER A 21 -0.79 -37.23 -9.28
N PHE A 22 -1.06 -37.26 -7.98
CA PHE A 22 -0.05 -36.96 -6.97
C PHE A 22 -0.14 -37.89 -5.77
N SER A 23 1.03 -38.23 -5.24
CA SER A 23 1.19 -38.86 -3.94
C SER A 23 1.67 -37.83 -2.92
N PHE A 24 1.22 -37.95 -1.66
CA PHE A 24 1.58 -37.03 -0.59
C PHE A 24 2.24 -37.78 0.58
N ILE A 25 3.30 -37.19 1.11
CA ILE A 25 4.00 -37.69 2.30
C ILE A 25 4.01 -36.60 3.36
N LYS A 26 3.67 -36.97 4.60
CA LYS A 26 3.94 -36.16 5.80
C LYS A 26 5.25 -36.63 6.42
N ILE A 27 6.18 -35.71 6.65
CA ILE A 27 7.45 -36.00 7.30
C ILE A 27 7.51 -35.21 8.61
N LYS A 28 7.82 -35.87 9.72
CA LYS A 28 8.01 -35.26 11.04
C LYS A 28 9.45 -35.50 11.50
N SER A 29 10.04 -34.48 12.11
CA SER A 29 11.39 -34.52 12.67
C SER A 29 11.32 -34.41 14.19
N SER A 30 12.18 -35.16 14.88
CA SER A 30 12.42 -34.98 16.32
C SER A 30 13.33 -33.78 16.61
N GLU A 31 13.95 -33.18 15.59
CA GLU A 31 14.84 -32.03 15.73
C GLU A 31 14.08 -30.71 15.80
N LYS A 32 14.42 -29.87 16.78
CA LYS A 32 13.84 -28.52 16.93
C LYS A 32 14.14 -27.57 15.76
N ARG A 33 15.11 -27.87 14.88
CA ARG A 33 15.57 -26.99 13.77
C ARG A 33 15.68 -27.72 12.43
N TYR A 34 14.64 -28.45 12.07
CA TYR A 34 14.56 -29.24 10.83
C TYR A 34 14.51 -28.39 9.53
N TRP A 35 14.00 -27.16 9.57
CA TRP A 35 13.80 -26.31 8.38
C TRP A 35 15.09 -25.87 7.66
N ASN A 36 16.25 -25.95 8.33
CA ASN A 36 17.56 -25.62 7.75
C ASN A 36 18.32 -26.84 7.25
N ALA A 37 17.82 -28.04 7.52
CA ALA A 37 18.61 -29.23 7.29
C ALA A 37 18.68 -29.60 5.81
N LEU A 38 19.90 -29.81 5.33
CA LEU A 38 20.21 -30.17 3.94
C LEU A 38 19.69 -31.58 3.57
N TYR A 39 19.40 -32.43 4.56
CA TYR A 39 18.81 -33.75 4.33
C TYR A 39 17.45 -33.65 3.63
N LEU A 40 16.67 -32.59 3.87
CA LEU A 40 15.38 -32.36 3.20
C LEU A 40 15.52 -32.17 1.69
N ASP A 41 16.65 -31.65 1.24
CA ASP A 41 16.92 -31.41 -0.18
C ASP A 41 17.59 -32.63 -0.86
N ALA A 42 18.26 -33.47 -0.07
CA ALA A 42 18.93 -34.71 -0.51
C ALA A 42 17.97 -35.92 -0.57
N LEU A 43 17.08 -36.07 0.42
CA LEU A 43 16.09 -37.16 0.55
C LEU A 43 15.08 -37.19 -0.60
N VAL A 44 14.81 -36.03 -1.18
CA VAL A 44 13.61 -35.76 -1.97
C VAL A 44 13.88 -35.86 -3.49
N LYS A 45 15.05 -36.38 -3.91
CA LYS A 45 15.53 -36.53 -5.30
C LYS A 45 14.82 -35.63 -6.32
N GLN A 46 15.51 -34.57 -6.76
CA GLN A 46 14.97 -33.43 -7.53
C GLN A 46 14.10 -33.68 -8.79
N PRO A 47 13.97 -34.87 -9.41
CA PRO A 47 12.94 -35.05 -10.44
C PRO A 47 11.53 -35.43 -9.95
N VAL A 48 11.36 -35.92 -8.71
CA VAL A 48 10.10 -36.55 -8.25
C VAL A 48 9.14 -35.58 -7.53
N VAL A 49 9.68 -34.61 -6.80
CA VAL A 49 8.88 -33.80 -5.87
C VAL A 49 8.40 -32.48 -6.47
N LYS A 50 7.09 -32.27 -6.55
CA LYS A 50 6.55 -31.03 -7.10
C LYS A 50 6.67 -29.85 -6.15
N SER A 51 6.41 -30.06 -4.86
CA SER A 51 6.42 -28.99 -3.86
C SER A 51 6.42 -29.51 -2.44
N ILE A 52 6.84 -28.65 -1.50
CA ILE A 52 6.68 -28.87 -0.07
C ILE A 52 5.91 -27.72 0.61
N VAL A 53 5.40 -27.95 1.82
CA VAL A 53 4.91 -26.89 2.71
C VAL A 53 5.19 -27.26 4.17
N HIS A 54 5.76 -26.31 4.93
CA HIS A 54 6.09 -26.49 6.34
C HIS A 54 4.90 -26.17 7.25
N GLU A 55 4.72 -26.98 8.29
CA GLU A 55 3.77 -26.71 9.38
C GLU A 55 4.43 -25.83 10.47
N ASN A 56 3.64 -25.42 11.47
CA ASN A 56 4.18 -24.73 12.65
C ASN A 56 4.91 -25.68 13.61
N GLU A 57 4.64 -26.99 13.49
CA GLU A 57 5.33 -28.07 14.21
C GLU A 57 6.58 -28.51 13.45
N PRO A 58 7.43 -29.41 14.00
CA PRO A 58 8.58 -29.92 13.30
C PRO A 58 8.24 -30.91 12.19
N SER A 59 7.36 -30.51 11.27
CA SER A 59 6.80 -31.34 10.21
C SER A 59 6.51 -30.54 8.95
N PHE A 60 6.46 -31.25 7.82
CA PHE A 60 6.11 -30.68 6.52
C PHE A 60 5.42 -31.73 5.64
N TYR A 61 4.63 -31.25 4.69
CA TYR A 61 4.04 -32.08 3.65
C TYR A 61 4.85 -31.96 2.37
N THR A 62 4.91 -33.07 1.63
CA THR A 62 5.55 -33.18 0.32
C THR A 62 4.53 -33.67 -0.68
N MET A 63 4.42 -32.99 -1.82
CA MET A 63 3.61 -33.40 -2.97
C MET A 63 4.51 -33.89 -4.09
N MET A 64 4.26 -35.09 -4.60
CA MET A 64 5.12 -35.78 -5.55
C MET A 64 4.33 -36.27 -6.77
N ASN A 65 5.01 -36.37 -7.91
CA ASN A 65 4.42 -36.89 -9.14
C ASN A 65 4.93 -38.32 -9.40
N VAL A 66 4.50 -39.23 -8.54
CA VAL A 66 4.83 -40.66 -8.53
C VAL A 66 3.61 -41.46 -8.09
N THR A 67 3.61 -42.75 -8.39
CA THR A 67 2.59 -43.68 -7.92
C THR A 67 2.66 -43.86 -6.40
N GLU A 68 1.60 -44.43 -5.82
CA GLU A 68 1.57 -44.73 -4.39
C GLU A 68 2.66 -45.75 -4.01
N ASP A 69 2.88 -46.80 -4.82
CA ASP A 69 3.95 -47.78 -4.61
C ASP A 69 5.35 -47.14 -4.62
N GLU A 70 5.60 -46.21 -5.54
CA GLU A 70 6.85 -45.43 -5.57
C GLU A 70 6.98 -44.54 -4.33
N ALA A 71 5.89 -43.96 -3.85
CA ALA A 71 5.88 -43.17 -2.63
C ALA A 71 6.17 -44.03 -1.38
N VAL A 72 5.68 -45.27 -1.32
CA VAL A 72 5.99 -46.22 -0.23
C VAL A 72 7.49 -46.47 -0.17
N ASN A 73 8.12 -46.76 -1.32
CA ASN A 73 9.56 -46.98 -1.40
C ASN A 73 10.37 -45.75 -0.91
N ILE A 74 9.90 -44.54 -1.21
CA ILE A 74 10.52 -43.29 -0.73
C ILE A 74 10.38 -43.16 0.80
N VAL A 75 9.20 -43.45 1.35
CA VAL A 75 8.97 -43.42 2.80
C VAL A 75 9.90 -44.40 3.53
N GLU A 76 10.00 -45.64 3.04
CA GLU A 76 10.91 -46.64 3.61
C GLU A 76 12.37 -46.21 3.55
N GLN A 77 12.79 -45.60 2.43
CA GLN A 77 14.14 -45.06 2.29
C GLN A 77 14.41 -43.95 3.32
N ILE A 78 13.47 -43.01 3.53
CA ILE A 78 13.62 -41.92 4.49
C ILE A 78 13.80 -42.46 5.90
N ILE A 79 12.96 -43.41 6.31
CA ILE A 79 13.00 -44.01 7.65
C ILE A 79 14.32 -44.78 7.86
N ARG A 80 14.80 -45.48 6.83
CA ARG A 80 16.05 -46.25 6.90
C ARG A 80 17.30 -45.39 6.96
N GLU A 81 17.33 -44.26 6.25
CA GLU A 81 18.52 -43.41 6.13
C GLU A 81 18.61 -42.33 7.21
N HIS A 82 17.52 -42.06 7.95
CA HIS A 82 17.47 -40.99 8.94
C HIS A 82 16.67 -41.34 10.20
N ASP A 83 17.38 -41.68 11.28
CA ASP A 83 16.79 -42.01 12.59
C ASP A 83 16.00 -40.85 13.24
N SER A 84 16.29 -39.60 12.87
CA SER A 84 15.61 -38.42 13.43
C SER A 84 14.30 -38.06 12.72
N LEU A 85 13.93 -38.80 11.66
CA LEU A 85 12.75 -38.55 10.85
C LEU A 85 11.74 -39.70 10.94
N SER A 86 10.46 -39.35 10.85
CA SER A 86 9.38 -40.26 10.55
C SER A 86 8.65 -39.76 9.31
N ALA A 87 8.18 -40.69 8.47
CA ALA A 87 7.48 -40.38 7.24
C ALA A 87 6.27 -41.29 7.08
N GLU A 88 5.16 -40.75 6.59
CA GLU A 88 3.94 -41.49 6.32
C GLU A 88 3.29 -40.99 5.04
N ILE A 89 2.71 -41.90 4.24
CA ILE A 89 1.81 -41.51 3.15
C ILE A 89 0.53 -40.96 3.78
N ILE A 90 0.04 -39.85 3.23
CA ILE A 90 -1.17 -39.19 3.71
C ILE A 90 -2.10 -38.90 2.53
N SER A 91 -3.39 -39.12 2.72
CA SER A 91 -4.38 -38.73 1.72
C SER A 91 -4.57 -37.19 1.74
N PRO A 92 -4.80 -36.54 0.58
CA PRO A 92 -4.96 -35.09 0.51
C PRO A 92 -6.14 -34.57 1.35
N GLU A 93 -7.17 -35.38 1.59
CA GLU A 93 -8.34 -35.05 2.42
C GLU A 93 -7.97 -34.90 3.91
N ARG A 94 -6.86 -35.53 4.34
CA ARG A 94 -6.35 -35.43 5.72
C ARG A 94 -5.36 -34.29 5.93
N ILE A 95 -4.91 -33.64 4.85
CA ILE A 95 -4.05 -32.45 4.93
C ILE A 95 -4.93 -31.24 5.27
N GLU A 96 -4.50 -30.37 6.21
CA GLU A 96 -5.27 -29.15 6.48
C GLU A 96 -5.44 -28.36 5.17
N PRO A 97 -6.67 -27.93 4.81
CA PRO A 97 -6.96 -27.39 3.49
C PRO A 97 -6.02 -26.27 3.02
N HIS A 98 -5.67 -25.35 3.90
CA HIS A 98 -4.79 -24.23 3.56
C HIS A 98 -3.36 -24.67 3.16
N TYR A 99 -2.86 -25.78 3.71
CA TYR A 99 -1.59 -26.38 3.29
C TYR A 99 -1.71 -27.07 1.93
N LEU A 100 -2.83 -27.76 1.65
CA LEU A 100 -3.07 -28.37 0.34
C LEU A 100 -3.14 -27.30 -0.77
N VAL A 101 -3.81 -26.17 -0.54
CA VAL A 101 -3.77 -25.03 -1.49
C VAL A 101 -2.34 -24.55 -1.69
N GLN A 102 -1.58 -24.41 -0.60
CA GLN A 102 -0.21 -23.91 -0.67
C GLN A 102 0.71 -24.86 -1.44
N LEU A 103 0.55 -26.19 -1.29
CA LEU A 103 1.28 -27.20 -2.07
C LEU A 103 1.00 -27.04 -3.57
N LEU A 104 -0.27 -27.01 -3.94
CA LEU A 104 -0.68 -26.83 -5.34
C LEU A 104 -0.12 -25.53 -5.92
N ILE A 105 -0.24 -24.39 -5.23
CA ILE A 105 0.35 -23.12 -5.65
C ILE A 105 1.88 -23.20 -5.75
N ASN A 106 2.54 -23.83 -4.78
CA ASN A 106 3.99 -23.98 -4.78
C ASN A 106 4.49 -24.80 -5.97
N SER A 107 3.70 -25.74 -6.46
CA SER A 107 4.07 -26.59 -7.62
C SER A 107 4.17 -25.83 -8.94
N LEU A 108 3.57 -24.64 -9.03
CA LEU A 108 3.59 -23.79 -10.24
C LEU A 108 4.98 -23.26 -10.58
N THR A 109 5.94 -23.30 -9.65
CA THR A 109 7.33 -22.90 -9.93
C THR A 109 8.14 -23.98 -10.66
N SER A 110 7.63 -25.21 -10.75
CA SER A 110 8.31 -26.31 -11.41
C SER A 110 8.10 -26.26 -12.92
N ASN A 111 9.20 -26.21 -13.67
CA ASN A 111 9.13 -26.29 -15.13
C ASN A 111 8.65 -27.68 -15.58
N LYS A 112 7.94 -27.75 -16.71
CA LYS A 112 7.51 -29.01 -17.34
C LYS A 112 8.70 -29.80 -17.92
N SER A 113 9.76 -29.11 -18.35
CA SER A 113 10.99 -29.77 -18.83
C SER A 113 11.80 -30.34 -17.67
N LYS A 114 12.13 -31.63 -17.70
CA LYS A 114 12.97 -32.31 -16.70
C LYS A 114 14.37 -31.68 -16.54
N LEU A 115 14.90 -31.04 -17.58
CA LEU A 115 16.21 -30.37 -17.55
C LEU A 115 16.19 -29.04 -16.78
N PHE A 116 15.01 -28.42 -16.68
CA PHE A 116 14.81 -27.11 -16.04
C PHE A 116 13.77 -27.17 -14.91
N SER A 117 13.33 -28.36 -14.51
CA SER A 117 12.36 -28.58 -13.45
C SER A 117 13.04 -28.33 -12.11
N PHE A 118 12.81 -27.15 -11.56
CA PHE A 118 13.18 -26.85 -10.19
C PHE A 118 12.02 -27.24 -9.29
N ASN A 119 12.25 -28.18 -8.39
CA ASN A 119 11.28 -28.51 -7.35
C ASN A 119 11.23 -27.37 -6.34
N ASN A 120 10.03 -27.00 -5.88
CA ASN A 120 9.88 -25.93 -4.90
C ASN A 120 10.26 -26.36 -3.48
N LEU A 121 11.53 -26.71 -3.28
CA LEU A 121 12.12 -27.07 -1.99
C LEU A 121 12.25 -25.86 -1.05
N SER A 122 12.00 -24.65 -1.55
CA SER A 122 11.89 -23.45 -0.70
C SER A 122 10.59 -23.42 0.11
N GLY A 123 9.63 -24.30 -0.24
CA GLY A 123 8.31 -24.38 0.37
C GLY A 123 7.41 -23.18 0.10
N LYS A 124 7.74 -22.36 -0.91
CA LYS A 124 7.12 -21.04 -1.14
C LYS A 124 7.07 -20.68 -2.62
N PHE A 125 5.95 -20.14 -3.08
CA PHE A 125 5.84 -19.57 -4.41
C PHE A 125 6.40 -18.14 -4.43
N TYR A 126 7.44 -17.92 -5.25
CA TYR A 126 8.03 -16.60 -5.51
C TYR A 126 7.83 -16.20 -6.96
N TYR A 127 7.35 -14.98 -7.16
CA TYR A 127 7.40 -14.29 -8.44
C TYR A 127 8.50 -13.24 -8.41
N SER A 128 9.25 -13.09 -9.50
CA SER A 128 10.27 -12.04 -9.62
C SER A 128 10.21 -11.42 -11.03
N HIS A 129 10.56 -10.14 -11.14
CA HIS A 129 10.60 -9.43 -12.40
C HIS A 129 11.97 -8.76 -12.60
N PRO A 130 12.59 -8.82 -13.80
CA PRO A 130 13.93 -8.29 -14.04
C PRO A 130 14.14 -6.82 -13.68
N SER A 131 13.08 -6.00 -13.83
CA SER A 131 13.13 -4.58 -13.48
C SER A 131 13.29 -4.31 -11.97
N TRP A 132 13.12 -5.32 -11.12
CA TRP A 132 13.30 -5.20 -9.68
C TRP A 132 14.75 -5.49 -9.24
N PHE A 133 15.55 -6.14 -10.09
CA PHE A 133 16.87 -6.62 -9.69
C PHE A 133 17.85 -5.46 -9.52
N LYS A 134 18.63 -5.50 -8.44
CA LYS A 134 19.75 -4.56 -8.26
C LYS A 134 21.01 -5.19 -8.83
N LYS A 135 21.64 -4.44 -9.74
CA LYS A 135 22.81 -4.88 -10.50
C LYS A 135 24.00 -3.96 -10.23
N LYS A 136 25.21 -4.50 -10.33
CA LYS A 136 26.47 -3.76 -10.41
C LYS A 136 27.18 -4.24 -11.66
N GLY A 137 27.13 -3.46 -12.74
CA GLY A 137 27.48 -3.95 -14.07
C GLY A 137 26.52 -5.06 -14.51
N LYS A 138 27.05 -6.20 -14.95
CA LYS A 138 26.26 -7.38 -15.35
C LYS A 138 25.84 -8.26 -14.18
N THR A 139 26.49 -8.14 -13.03
CA THR A 139 26.26 -9.00 -11.86
C THR A 139 25.04 -8.54 -11.07
N ILE A 140 24.11 -9.46 -10.79
CA ILE A 140 22.96 -9.23 -9.92
C ILE A 140 23.42 -9.43 -8.48
N TRP A 141 23.24 -8.42 -7.61
CA TRP A 141 23.61 -8.54 -6.21
C TRP A 141 22.38 -8.64 -5.29
N GLN A 142 21.19 -8.26 -5.76
CA GLN A 142 19.96 -8.40 -4.99
C GLN A 142 18.73 -8.64 -5.90
N ILE A 143 17.89 -9.59 -5.49
CA ILE A 143 16.70 -10.06 -6.18
C ILE A 143 15.50 -9.87 -5.25
N PRO A 144 14.73 -8.78 -5.41
CA PRO A 144 13.42 -8.65 -4.78
C PRO A 144 12.44 -9.61 -5.46
N THR A 145 11.59 -10.24 -4.65
CA THR A 145 10.58 -11.21 -5.06
C THR A 145 9.27 -10.92 -4.34
N LEU A 146 8.16 -11.39 -4.91
CA LEU A 146 6.85 -11.39 -4.29
C LEU A 146 6.49 -12.82 -3.90
N GLN A 147 6.42 -13.09 -2.60
CA GLN A 147 6.01 -14.37 -2.03
C GLN A 147 4.50 -14.42 -1.88
N PHE A 148 3.87 -15.48 -2.37
CA PHE A 148 2.44 -15.76 -2.13
C PHE A 148 2.27 -16.82 -1.03
N LYS A 149 1.39 -16.53 -0.07
CA LYS A 149 1.10 -17.41 1.07
C LYS A 149 -0.40 -17.48 1.36
N VAL A 150 -0.94 -18.67 1.53
CA VAL A 150 -2.29 -18.92 2.06
C VAL A 150 -2.22 -19.06 3.57
N THR A 151 -3.08 -18.34 4.30
CA THR A 151 -3.22 -18.47 5.76
C THR A 151 -4.27 -19.50 6.13
N LYS A 152 -4.29 -19.93 7.40
CA LYS A 152 -5.34 -20.81 7.95
C LYS A 152 -6.75 -20.26 7.76
N ASP A 153 -6.92 -18.94 7.85
CA ASP A 153 -8.19 -18.25 7.60
C ASP A 153 -8.53 -18.05 6.11
N PHE A 154 -7.86 -18.79 5.21
CA PHE A 154 -7.99 -18.68 3.74
C PHE A 154 -7.80 -17.25 3.21
N ILE A 155 -6.78 -16.56 3.70
CA ILE A 155 -6.33 -15.29 3.14
C ILE A 155 -5.12 -15.54 2.25
N LEU A 156 -5.23 -15.23 0.97
CA LEU A 156 -4.10 -15.27 0.04
C LEU A 156 -3.34 -13.94 0.11
N LYS A 157 -2.16 -13.99 0.72
CA LYS A 157 -1.30 -12.82 0.98
C LYS A 157 -0.12 -12.81 0.02
N ASP A 158 0.28 -11.60 -0.39
CA ASP A 158 1.57 -11.34 -1.01
C ASP A 158 2.46 -10.55 -0.05
N SER A 159 3.76 -10.86 -0.07
CA SER A 159 4.76 -10.14 0.71
C SER A 159 6.08 -10.06 -0.04
N VAL A 160 6.82 -8.98 0.16
CA VAL A 160 8.13 -8.81 -0.51
C VAL A 160 9.18 -9.58 0.27
N ALA A 161 9.85 -10.53 -0.39
CA ALA A 161 11.04 -11.20 0.11
C ALA A 161 12.24 -10.79 -0.75
N THR A 162 13.39 -10.57 -0.14
CA THR A 162 14.59 -10.12 -0.85
C THR A 162 15.72 -11.12 -0.64
N PHE A 163 16.30 -11.56 -1.75
CA PHE A 163 17.46 -12.43 -1.79
C PHE A 163 18.68 -11.59 -2.13
N THR A 164 19.74 -11.67 -1.34
CA THR A 164 20.95 -10.87 -1.52
C THR A 164 22.15 -11.79 -1.69
N SER A 165 23.02 -11.48 -2.64
CA SER A 165 24.24 -12.24 -2.91
C SER A 165 25.12 -12.29 -1.66
N ILE A 166 25.67 -13.46 -1.37
CA ILE A 166 26.51 -13.70 -0.18
C ILE A 166 27.79 -12.85 -0.18
N THR A 167 28.24 -12.39 -1.35
CA THR A 167 29.33 -11.42 -1.50
C THR A 167 29.07 -10.09 -0.76
N ASN A 168 27.80 -9.78 -0.46
CA ASN A 168 27.39 -8.57 0.25
C ASN A 168 27.15 -8.78 1.75
N ARG A 169 27.64 -9.90 2.31
CA ARG A 169 27.48 -10.26 3.73
C ARG A 169 27.80 -9.14 4.71
N LYS A 170 28.88 -8.39 4.47
CA LYS A 170 29.32 -7.25 5.30
C LYS A 170 28.24 -6.17 5.49
N TRP A 171 27.30 -6.10 4.56
CA TRP A 171 26.21 -5.13 4.59
C TRP A 171 24.91 -5.74 5.12
N MET A 172 24.88 -6.96 5.63
CA MET A 172 23.67 -7.58 6.21
C MET A 172 23.71 -7.51 7.74
N ASN A 173 22.55 -7.33 8.39
CA ASN A 173 22.45 -7.45 9.84
C ASN A 173 22.18 -8.91 10.24
N ILE A 174 23.24 -9.72 10.32
CA ILE A 174 23.14 -11.14 10.64
C ILE A 174 24.30 -11.58 11.52
N LYS A 175 24.01 -12.38 12.55
CA LYS A 175 25.04 -13.01 13.40
C LYS A 175 25.74 -14.13 12.62
N GLU A 176 27.05 -14.31 12.82
CA GLU A 176 27.90 -15.32 12.17
C GLU A 176 27.27 -16.71 12.16
N LYS A 177 26.85 -17.20 13.34
CA LYS A 177 26.22 -18.51 13.49
C LYS A 177 24.96 -18.67 12.62
N VAL A 178 24.09 -17.66 12.62
CA VAL A 178 22.84 -17.68 11.86
C VAL A 178 23.10 -17.66 10.36
N TYR A 179 24.17 -16.99 9.92
CA TYR A 179 24.51 -16.89 8.50
C TYR A 179 24.80 -18.25 7.86
N HIS A 180 25.56 -19.11 8.53
CA HIS A 180 25.89 -20.45 8.02
C HIS A 180 24.72 -21.43 8.10
N GLU A 181 23.75 -21.16 8.96
CA GLU A 181 22.51 -21.95 9.09
C GLU A 181 21.47 -21.60 8.00
N LEU A 182 21.58 -20.48 7.29
CA LEU A 182 20.56 -20.07 6.33
C LEU A 182 20.60 -20.89 5.04
N PRO A 183 19.43 -21.27 4.48
CA PRO A 183 19.35 -21.85 3.15
C PRO A 183 19.97 -20.91 2.09
N ARG A 184 20.76 -21.51 1.20
CA ARG A 184 21.41 -20.82 0.08
C ARG A 184 20.68 -21.12 -1.21
N TYR A 185 20.66 -20.15 -2.12
CA TYR A 185 19.94 -20.24 -3.38
C TYR A 185 20.84 -19.79 -4.52
N TYR A 186 20.66 -20.34 -5.72
CA TYR A 186 21.17 -19.71 -6.93
C TYR A 186 20.01 -19.28 -7.81
N PHE A 187 20.26 -18.27 -8.64
CA PHE A 187 19.27 -17.68 -9.51
C PHE A 187 19.36 -18.25 -10.91
N ASN A 188 18.22 -18.67 -11.46
CA ASN A 188 18.12 -19.03 -12.86
C ASN A 188 17.62 -17.83 -13.68
N SER A 189 18.47 -17.33 -14.58
CA SER A 189 18.16 -16.17 -15.43
C SER A 189 17.18 -16.47 -16.56
N THR A 190 17.01 -17.74 -16.97
CA THR A 190 16.10 -18.14 -18.06
C THR A 190 14.64 -18.03 -17.66
N ASN A 191 14.30 -18.37 -16.42
CA ASN A 191 12.91 -18.38 -15.93
C ASN A 191 12.71 -17.51 -14.68
N TYR A 192 13.72 -16.72 -14.29
CA TYR A 192 13.69 -15.81 -13.15
C TYR A 192 13.29 -16.48 -11.82
N SER A 193 13.67 -17.75 -11.65
CA SER A 193 13.39 -18.56 -10.46
C SER A 193 14.62 -18.70 -9.55
N LEU A 194 14.37 -19.08 -8.30
CA LEU A 194 15.41 -19.35 -7.31
C LEU A 194 15.38 -20.84 -6.95
N LYS A 195 16.50 -21.53 -7.16
CA LYS A 195 16.69 -22.91 -6.69
C LYS A 195 17.55 -22.92 -5.44
N ARG A 196 17.15 -23.72 -4.44
CA ARG A 196 17.98 -23.99 -3.26
C ARG A 196 19.23 -24.77 -3.68
N LYS A 197 20.40 -24.32 -3.24
CA LYS A 197 21.71 -24.90 -3.52
C LYS A 197 21.89 -26.19 -2.71
N LEU A 198 22.23 -27.29 -3.38
CA LEU A 198 22.58 -28.56 -2.73
C LEU A 198 24.05 -28.59 -2.25
N PRO A 199 24.42 -29.46 -1.29
CA PRO A 199 25.80 -29.57 -0.79
C PRO A 199 26.85 -29.79 -1.89
N ASP A 200 26.54 -30.66 -2.86
CA ASP A 200 27.48 -31.12 -3.89
C ASP A 200 27.58 -30.18 -5.10
N GLU A 201 26.79 -29.09 -5.13
CA GLU A 201 26.79 -28.13 -6.24
C GLU A 201 27.87 -27.06 -6.07
N ASN A 202 28.90 -27.10 -6.91
CA ASN A 202 29.91 -26.04 -6.98
C ASN A 202 29.40 -24.85 -7.81
N GLN A 203 29.29 -23.69 -7.18
CA GLN A 203 28.82 -22.44 -7.77
C GLN A 203 29.63 -21.27 -7.20
N LYS A 204 29.90 -20.25 -8.02
CA LYS A 204 30.61 -19.05 -7.58
C LYS A 204 29.79 -18.27 -6.56
N ASP A 205 30.44 -17.70 -5.57
CA ASP A 205 29.78 -16.95 -4.49
C ASP A 205 28.94 -15.76 -5.00
N GLU A 206 29.32 -15.16 -6.12
CA GLU A 206 28.55 -14.09 -6.77
C GLU A 206 27.14 -14.53 -7.19
N ASP A 207 26.98 -15.80 -7.55
CA ASP A 207 25.73 -16.42 -8.01
C ASP A 207 24.93 -17.07 -6.86
N VAL A 208 25.43 -16.98 -5.62
CA VAL A 208 24.78 -17.56 -4.44
C VAL A 208 24.12 -16.46 -3.60
N PHE A 209 22.86 -16.68 -3.24
CA PHE A 209 21.99 -15.74 -2.55
C PHE A 209 21.43 -16.34 -1.26
N ILE A 210 21.16 -15.46 -0.29
CA ILE A 210 20.40 -15.79 0.92
C ILE A 210 19.23 -14.81 1.10
N MET A 211 18.16 -15.25 1.75
CA MET A 211 16.97 -14.43 2.00
C MET A 211 17.19 -13.43 3.14
N ARG A 212 17.94 -12.37 2.85
CA ARG A 212 18.27 -11.28 3.77
C ARG A 212 18.31 -9.95 3.04
N GLN A 213 18.01 -8.89 3.79
CA GLN A 213 18.10 -7.50 3.35
C GLN A 213 19.42 -6.89 3.82
N VAL A 214 19.92 -5.89 3.09
CA VAL A 214 21.10 -5.11 3.52
C VAL A 214 20.72 -3.97 4.48
N LYS A 215 21.64 -3.61 5.37
CA LYS A 215 21.53 -2.52 6.35
C LYS A 215 21.26 -1.20 5.63
N GLY A 216 20.34 -0.41 6.17
CA GLY A 216 20.00 0.91 5.61
C GLY A 216 19.33 0.88 4.24
N ALA A 217 19.02 -0.29 3.67
CA ALA A 217 18.29 -0.34 2.41
C ALA A 217 16.92 0.32 2.54
N LYS A 218 16.64 1.29 1.66
CA LYS A 218 15.27 1.75 1.43
C LYS A 218 14.41 0.54 1.06
N LYS A 219 13.21 0.44 1.66
CA LYS A 219 12.25 -0.63 1.33
C LYS A 219 12.01 -0.62 -0.18
N ASN A 220 12.24 -1.76 -0.84
CA ASN A 220 11.91 -1.92 -2.26
C ASN A 220 10.41 -1.68 -2.42
N THR A 221 10.03 -0.59 -3.09
CA THR A 221 8.63 -0.21 -3.25
C THR A 221 8.14 -0.71 -4.61
N ILE A 222 7.52 -1.89 -4.61
CA ILE A 222 6.82 -2.43 -5.77
C ILE A 222 5.39 -1.87 -5.73
N PRO A 223 4.93 -1.11 -6.74
CA PRO A 223 3.57 -0.56 -6.75
C PRO A 223 2.55 -1.70 -6.74
N LEU A 224 1.37 -1.45 -6.14
CA LEU A 224 0.25 -2.37 -6.21
C LEU A 224 -0.10 -2.65 -7.67
N ILE A 225 -0.32 -1.59 -8.44
CA ILE A 225 -0.64 -1.68 -9.87
C ILE A 225 -0.11 -0.43 -10.56
N ASP A 226 0.55 -0.62 -11.70
CA ASP A 226 0.91 0.46 -12.63
C ASP A 226 0.38 0.08 -14.00
N PHE A 227 -0.61 0.82 -14.48
CA PHE A 227 -1.34 0.50 -15.69
C PHE A 227 -1.05 1.51 -16.82
N LYS A 228 0.15 2.11 -16.81
CA LYS A 228 0.64 2.94 -17.92
C LYS A 228 0.97 2.14 -19.18
N SER A 229 1.38 0.89 -19.02
CA SER A 229 1.68 -0.05 -20.10
C SER A 229 1.68 -1.48 -19.56
N TRP A 230 1.68 -2.47 -20.47
CA TRP A 230 1.80 -3.88 -20.13
C TRP A 230 3.08 -4.20 -19.32
N ASP A 231 4.24 -3.70 -19.74
CA ASP A 231 5.52 -3.88 -19.01
C ASP A 231 5.45 -3.31 -17.58
N LYS A 232 4.90 -2.09 -17.43
CA LYS A 232 4.71 -1.49 -16.09
C LYS A 232 3.77 -2.32 -15.23
N PHE A 233 2.71 -2.87 -15.83
CA PHE A 233 1.77 -3.76 -15.14
C PHE A 233 2.43 -5.06 -14.67
N LEU A 234 3.17 -5.75 -15.55
CA LEU A 234 3.91 -6.97 -15.21
C LEU A 234 4.94 -6.76 -14.11
N SER A 235 5.52 -5.56 -14.03
CA SER A 235 6.45 -5.15 -12.97
C SER A 235 5.77 -4.69 -11.67
N SER A 236 4.45 -4.83 -11.53
CA SER A 236 3.69 -4.48 -10.33
C SER A 236 3.19 -5.73 -9.57
N LYS A 237 2.66 -5.55 -8.36
CA LYS A 237 2.04 -6.66 -7.62
C LYS A 237 0.83 -7.25 -8.36
N ALA A 238 0.04 -6.41 -9.02
CA ALA A 238 -1.08 -6.80 -9.85
C ALA A 238 -0.65 -7.71 -11.02
N GLY A 239 0.51 -7.43 -11.62
CA GLY A 239 1.10 -8.30 -12.64
C GLY A 239 1.46 -9.67 -12.10
N ALA A 240 2.07 -9.74 -10.91
CA ALA A 240 2.36 -11.00 -10.23
C ALA A 240 1.08 -11.78 -9.88
N TRP A 241 0.02 -11.09 -9.44
CA TRP A 241 -1.30 -11.68 -9.20
C TRP A 241 -1.92 -12.21 -10.50
N HIS A 242 -1.88 -11.43 -11.58
CA HIS A 242 -2.36 -11.84 -12.91
C HIS A 242 -1.63 -13.10 -13.38
N TYR A 243 -0.30 -13.15 -13.23
CA TYR A 243 0.51 -14.32 -13.54
C TYR A 243 0.08 -15.55 -12.72
N LEU A 244 0.00 -15.42 -11.40
CA LEU A 244 -0.38 -16.52 -10.50
C LEU A 244 -1.79 -17.04 -10.83
N LEU A 245 -2.77 -16.16 -10.98
CA LEU A 245 -4.15 -16.55 -11.24
C LEU A 245 -4.31 -17.19 -12.62
N SER A 246 -3.58 -16.68 -13.62
CA SER A 246 -3.53 -17.31 -14.94
C SER A 246 -2.98 -18.73 -14.84
N LYS A 247 -1.87 -18.90 -14.10
CA LYS A 247 -1.25 -20.21 -13.86
C LYS A 247 -2.15 -21.19 -13.12
N ILE A 248 -2.89 -20.74 -12.12
CA ILE A 248 -3.89 -21.58 -11.45
C ILE A 248 -4.97 -22.02 -12.46
N SER A 249 -5.48 -21.09 -13.27
CA SER A 249 -6.54 -21.39 -14.25
C SER A 249 -6.10 -22.23 -15.45
N THR A 250 -4.80 -22.33 -15.73
CA THR A 250 -4.28 -23.15 -16.84
C THR A 250 -3.69 -24.47 -16.35
N ASP A 251 -2.84 -24.41 -15.32
CA ASP A 251 -1.98 -25.52 -14.91
C ASP A 251 -2.57 -26.30 -13.73
N LEU A 252 -3.54 -25.74 -12.99
CA LEU A 252 -4.17 -26.37 -11.82
C LEU A 252 -5.70 -26.50 -11.91
N LYS A 253 -6.31 -26.13 -13.04
CA LYS A 253 -7.78 -26.13 -13.23
C LYS A 253 -8.47 -27.45 -12.91
N ASP A 254 -7.76 -28.57 -13.12
CA ASP A 254 -8.29 -29.93 -12.92
C ASP A 254 -8.23 -30.35 -11.44
N TYR A 255 -7.49 -29.61 -10.59
CA TYR A 255 -7.25 -29.94 -9.19
C TYR A 255 -7.94 -28.99 -8.20
N ILE A 256 -8.05 -27.70 -8.56
CA ILE A 256 -8.52 -26.66 -7.64
C ILE A 256 -9.26 -25.53 -8.37
N ASP A 257 -10.35 -25.07 -7.76
CA ASP A 257 -11.01 -23.80 -8.11
C ASP A 257 -10.91 -22.83 -6.93
N ILE A 258 -10.45 -21.61 -7.19
CA ILE A 258 -10.24 -20.55 -6.20
C ILE A 258 -11.11 -19.36 -6.56
N LYS A 259 -12.01 -18.99 -5.64
CA LYS A 259 -12.88 -17.81 -5.76
C LYS A 259 -12.55 -16.80 -4.68
N PHE A 260 -12.53 -15.52 -5.03
CA PHE A 260 -12.38 -14.44 -4.07
C PHE A 260 -13.72 -14.08 -3.44
N ASP A 261 -13.70 -13.79 -2.14
CA ASP A 261 -14.86 -13.22 -1.46
C ASP A 261 -15.12 -11.80 -1.96
N SER A 262 -16.40 -11.46 -2.09
CA SER A 262 -16.83 -10.25 -2.78
C SER A 262 -17.94 -9.54 -2.01
N TRP A 263 -17.86 -8.22 -1.92
CA TRP A 263 -18.90 -7.39 -1.34
C TRP A 263 -19.92 -7.02 -2.41
N THR A 264 -21.11 -7.60 -2.32
CA THR A 264 -22.24 -7.31 -3.23
C THR A 264 -23.11 -6.16 -2.73
N ASN A 265 -23.10 -5.89 -1.42
CA ASN A 265 -23.89 -4.86 -0.73
C ASN A 265 -23.05 -3.67 -0.23
N ALA A 266 -21.92 -3.41 -0.88
CA ALA A 266 -21.05 -2.30 -0.49
C ALA A 266 -21.71 -0.94 -0.78
N GLN A 267 -21.35 0.05 0.03
CA GLN A 267 -21.78 1.44 -0.07
C GLN A 267 -20.57 2.35 -0.23
N TRP A 268 -20.68 3.32 -1.13
CA TRP A 268 -19.62 4.26 -1.48
C TRP A 268 -19.90 5.64 -0.91
N LEU A 269 -18.88 6.23 -0.33
CA LEU A 269 -18.87 7.63 0.05
C LEU A 269 -17.73 8.33 -0.69
N GLU A 270 -18.07 9.02 -1.78
CA GLU A 270 -17.12 9.77 -2.59
C GLU A 270 -16.52 10.94 -1.82
N PHE A 271 -15.29 11.32 -2.17
CA PHE A 271 -14.65 12.49 -1.56
C PHE A 271 -15.44 13.78 -1.81
N LYS A 272 -15.79 14.49 -0.75
CA LYS A 272 -16.50 15.77 -0.83
C LYS A 272 -15.51 16.92 -1.01
N GLN A 273 -15.48 17.51 -2.20
CA GLN A 273 -14.60 18.64 -2.50
C GLN A 273 -14.86 19.86 -1.60
N THR A 274 -16.08 20.02 -1.10
CA THR A 274 -16.47 21.06 -0.14
C THR A 274 -15.63 21.00 1.14
N ASN A 275 -15.29 19.80 1.63
CA ASN A 275 -14.46 19.64 2.83
C ASN A 275 -13.03 20.14 2.61
N SER A 276 -12.47 19.89 1.40
CA SER A 276 -11.17 20.48 1.05
C SER A 276 -11.26 22.00 0.92
N ALA A 277 -12.33 22.52 0.32
CA ALA A 277 -12.50 23.96 0.13
C ALA A 277 -12.59 24.69 1.49
N PHE A 278 -13.42 24.18 2.41
CA PHE A 278 -13.55 24.71 3.76
C PHE A 278 -12.22 24.71 4.51
N LYS A 279 -11.46 23.61 4.45
CA LYS A 279 -10.13 23.52 5.06
C LYS A 279 -9.18 24.59 4.50
N GLU A 280 -9.13 24.77 3.18
CA GLU A 280 -8.27 25.80 2.57
C GLU A 280 -8.69 27.21 3.00
N GLU A 281 -9.99 27.50 3.04
CA GLU A 281 -10.54 28.77 3.53
C GLU A 281 -10.15 29.02 4.98
N ARG A 282 -10.31 28.01 5.85
CA ARG A 282 -9.93 28.12 7.26
C ARG A 282 -8.44 28.38 7.45
N ILE A 283 -7.58 27.66 6.71
CA ILE A 283 -6.13 27.90 6.74
C ILE A 283 -5.85 29.36 6.36
N SER A 284 -6.42 29.85 5.25
CA SER A 284 -6.24 31.24 4.84
C SER A 284 -6.75 32.24 5.87
N GLN A 285 -7.88 31.96 6.53
CA GLN A 285 -8.46 32.83 7.55
C GLN A 285 -7.58 32.90 8.79
N LEU A 286 -7.18 31.76 9.37
CA LEU A 286 -6.38 31.71 10.59
C LEU A 286 -5.06 32.48 10.43
N PHE A 287 -4.39 32.32 9.28
CA PHE A 287 -3.11 32.98 9.00
C PHE A 287 -3.25 34.46 8.61
N LYS A 288 -4.47 34.96 8.42
CA LYS A 288 -4.78 36.41 8.34
C LYS A 288 -5.12 37.00 9.71
N GLU A 289 -5.83 36.24 10.55
CA GLU A 289 -6.27 36.68 11.88
C GLU A 289 -5.12 36.70 12.89
N LYS A 290 -4.24 35.70 12.85
CA LYS A 290 -3.14 35.56 13.81
C LYS A 290 -1.82 36.00 13.21
N ARG A 291 -1.03 36.70 14.03
CA ARG A 291 0.35 37.02 13.69
C ARG A 291 1.19 35.74 13.72
N ILE A 292 2.04 35.58 12.70
CA ILE A 292 2.96 34.46 12.58
C ILE A 292 4.40 34.93 12.78
N VAL A 293 5.14 34.19 13.59
CA VAL A 293 6.56 34.41 13.86
C VAL A 293 7.37 33.21 13.39
N LEU A 294 8.36 33.45 12.53
CA LEU A 294 9.41 32.46 12.24
C LEU A 294 10.57 32.70 13.20
N VAL A 295 10.85 31.70 14.03
CA VAL A 295 11.97 31.70 14.96
C VAL A 295 13.09 30.88 14.33
N ASP A 296 14.18 31.55 13.98
CA ASP A 296 15.39 30.94 13.48
C ASP A 296 16.30 30.55 14.66
N GLU A 297 16.36 29.25 14.96
CA GLU A 297 17.20 28.69 16.02
C GLU A 297 18.57 28.24 15.50
N VAL A 298 18.79 28.26 14.18
CA VAL A 298 20.06 27.86 13.55
C VAL A 298 21.06 29.02 13.56
N LEU A 299 20.56 30.26 13.45
CA LEU A 299 21.31 31.50 13.70
C LEU A 299 22.58 31.67 12.85
N ASN A 300 22.53 31.24 11.57
CA ASN A 300 23.63 31.41 10.62
C ASN A 300 23.18 32.13 9.33
N ASN A 301 24.13 32.40 8.43
CA ASN A 301 23.82 33.13 7.19
C ASN A 301 22.84 32.37 6.28
N ASP A 302 22.97 31.04 6.20
CA ASP A 302 22.12 30.20 5.35
C ASP A 302 20.67 30.18 5.83
N SER A 303 20.47 29.99 7.14
CA SER A 303 19.16 30.06 7.79
C SER A 303 18.51 31.45 7.72
N SER A 304 19.31 32.51 7.85
CA SER A 304 18.83 33.89 7.65
C SER A 304 18.36 34.13 6.20
N ASN A 305 19.11 33.64 5.21
CA ASN A 305 18.74 33.73 3.79
C ASN A 305 17.50 32.88 3.47
N PHE A 306 17.46 31.66 3.99
CA PHE A 306 16.29 30.78 3.90
C PHE A 306 15.04 31.47 4.46
N SER A 307 15.13 32.03 5.67
CA SER A 307 14.01 32.70 6.35
C SER A 307 13.47 33.88 5.55
N LYS A 308 14.36 34.68 4.92
CA LYS A 308 13.96 35.77 4.02
C LYS A 308 13.23 35.24 2.79
N ARG A 309 13.81 34.27 2.06
CA ARG A 309 13.19 33.70 0.85
C ARG A 309 11.86 33.02 1.15
N PHE A 310 11.80 32.25 2.25
CA PHE A 310 10.58 31.60 2.71
C PHE A 310 9.46 32.60 3.01
N SER A 311 9.79 33.71 3.70
CA SER A 311 8.81 34.77 3.99
C SER A 311 8.27 35.44 2.72
N VAL A 312 9.13 35.76 1.75
CA VAL A 312 8.70 36.34 0.46
C VAL A 312 7.85 35.34 -0.32
N PHE A 313 8.26 34.07 -0.37
CA PHE A 313 7.52 33.01 -1.06
C PHE A 313 6.11 32.85 -0.50
N LEU A 314 5.95 32.82 0.82
CA LEU A 314 4.62 32.72 1.45
C LEU A 314 3.75 33.94 1.17
N LYS A 315 4.34 35.13 1.14
CA LYS A 315 3.62 36.36 0.81
C LYS A 315 3.11 36.35 -0.63
N GLU A 316 3.96 35.98 -1.59
CA GLU A 316 3.60 35.93 -3.01
C GLU A 316 2.59 34.81 -3.31
N GLN A 317 2.83 33.60 -2.80
CA GLN A 317 2.07 32.41 -3.18
C GLN A 317 0.78 32.22 -2.37
N LEU A 318 0.74 32.70 -1.12
CA LEU A 318 -0.37 32.44 -0.19
C LEU A 318 -0.93 33.69 0.49
N GLN A 319 -0.37 34.88 0.23
CA GLN A 319 -0.74 36.14 0.91
C GLN A 319 -0.54 36.07 2.43
N ILE A 320 0.38 35.23 2.90
CA ILE A 320 0.70 35.07 4.32
C ILE A 320 1.94 35.89 4.65
N THR A 321 1.85 36.77 5.65
CA THR A 321 2.98 37.58 6.12
C THR A 321 3.55 37.02 7.41
N ILE A 322 4.85 36.75 7.43
CA ILE A 322 5.56 36.23 8.61
C ILE A 322 6.61 37.23 9.08
N LYS A 323 6.69 37.44 10.40
CA LYS A 323 7.82 38.16 11.01
C LYS A 323 8.96 37.19 11.30
N THR A 324 10.14 37.50 10.79
CA THR A 324 11.38 36.72 10.99
C THR A 324 12.22 37.23 12.16
N LYS A 325 11.75 38.28 12.86
CA LYS A 325 12.42 38.86 14.04
C LYS A 325 11.41 39.05 15.17
N GLY A 326 11.77 38.58 16.36
CA GLY A 326 10.99 38.71 17.59
C GLY A 326 10.54 37.37 18.17
N ASN A 327 10.11 37.39 19.43
CA ASN A 327 9.59 36.21 20.13
C ASN A 327 8.08 36.09 19.91
N PRO A 328 7.55 34.87 19.69
CA PRO A 328 6.12 34.65 19.61
C PRO A 328 5.45 34.92 20.97
N LYS A 329 4.28 35.56 20.93
CA LYS A 329 3.44 35.86 22.10
C LYS A 329 2.27 34.89 22.21
N ASP A 330 1.62 34.87 23.37
CA ASP A 330 0.39 34.11 23.60
C ASP A 330 -0.65 34.41 22.51
N GLY A 331 -1.27 33.35 21.98
CA GLY A 331 -2.21 33.40 20.86
C GLY A 331 -1.61 33.63 19.47
N GLU A 332 -0.29 33.86 19.32
CA GLU A 332 0.39 33.91 18.02
C GLU A 332 0.74 32.51 17.49
N LEU A 333 1.04 32.41 16.20
CA LEU A 333 1.50 31.18 15.55
C LEU A 333 3.02 31.21 15.39
N CYS A 334 3.67 30.05 15.49
CA CYS A 334 5.12 29.94 15.36
C CYS A 334 5.56 28.87 14.37
N ILE A 335 6.54 29.22 13.53
CA ILE A 335 7.34 28.27 12.75
C ILE A 335 8.76 28.32 13.29
N ARG A 336 9.28 27.20 13.79
CA ARG A 336 10.67 27.10 14.26
C ARG A 336 11.55 26.50 13.18
N LEU A 337 12.57 27.22 12.73
CA LEU A 337 13.61 26.70 11.87
C LEU A 337 14.74 26.16 12.75
N ILE A 338 14.97 24.85 12.69
CA ILE A 338 15.97 24.13 13.49
C ILE A 338 16.92 23.33 12.59
N ASN A 339 17.98 22.76 13.18
CA ASN A 339 18.77 21.75 12.50
C ASN A 339 18.09 20.37 12.60
N ASN A 340 18.26 19.53 11.58
CA ASN A 340 17.89 18.12 11.70
C ASN A 340 18.79 17.39 12.71
N LYS A 341 18.38 16.20 13.16
CA LYS A 341 19.08 15.47 14.25
C LYS A 341 20.57 15.26 14.00
N ASP A 342 20.99 15.07 12.76
CA ASP A 342 22.39 14.80 12.40
C ASP A 342 23.27 16.07 12.43
N ASN A 343 22.67 17.26 12.52
CA ASN A 343 23.34 18.56 12.46
C ASN A 343 23.08 19.41 13.72
N GLN A 344 22.59 18.81 14.81
CA GLN A 344 22.45 19.51 16.10
C GLN A 344 23.76 19.40 16.89
N ASP A 345 24.25 20.53 17.39
CA ASP A 345 25.40 20.58 18.30
C ASP A 345 24.94 20.45 19.76
N GLY A 346 25.49 19.48 20.49
CA GLY A 346 25.20 19.22 21.90
C GLY A 346 24.08 18.20 22.17
N ASP A 347 23.88 17.86 23.44
CA ASP A 347 22.91 16.85 23.89
C ASP A 347 21.45 17.38 23.99
N VAL A 348 21.23 18.67 23.73
CA VAL A 348 19.90 19.30 23.86
C VAL A 348 19.11 19.12 22.57
N ASP A 349 18.07 18.28 22.63
CA ASP A 349 17.13 18.11 21.51
C ASP A 349 16.29 19.39 21.30
N GLN A 350 16.64 20.17 20.29
CA GLN A 350 15.94 21.42 19.93
C GLN A 350 14.45 21.20 19.61
N TYR A 351 14.08 19.98 19.23
CA TYR A 351 12.68 19.59 19.02
C TYR A 351 11.90 19.66 20.34
N LEU A 352 12.46 19.16 21.43
CA LEU A 352 11.85 19.13 22.77
C LEU A 352 11.82 20.52 23.43
N ALA A 353 12.65 21.47 22.98
CA ALA A 353 12.68 22.84 23.51
C ALA A 353 11.39 23.67 23.25
N VAL A 354 10.38 23.12 22.57
CA VAL A 354 9.12 23.81 22.22
C VAL A 354 8.06 23.80 23.34
N GLY A 355 8.22 23.02 24.41
CA GLY A 355 7.22 22.87 25.49
C GLY A 355 6.72 24.23 26.02
N LYS A 356 7.63 25.15 26.32
CA LYS A 356 7.35 26.53 26.74
C LYS A 356 6.41 27.32 25.81
N PHE A 357 6.41 27.02 24.51
CA PHE A 357 5.51 27.68 23.55
C PHE A 357 4.11 27.09 23.64
N PHE A 358 4.00 25.76 23.72
CA PHE A 358 2.70 25.11 23.91
C PHE A 358 2.06 25.47 25.26
N SER A 359 2.82 25.56 26.35
CA SER A 359 2.31 26.00 27.66
C SER A 359 1.75 27.44 27.63
N LYS A 360 2.19 28.26 26.66
CA LYS A 360 1.69 29.63 26.41
C LYS A 360 0.69 29.68 25.25
N LYS A 361 0.07 28.55 24.89
CA LYS A 361 -0.90 28.42 23.78
C LYS A 361 -0.39 28.92 22.42
N ILE A 362 0.92 28.81 22.18
CA ILE A 362 1.54 29.18 20.90
C ILE A 362 1.63 27.93 20.01
N ALA A 363 0.76 27.86 19.00
CA ALA A 363 0.77 26.74 18.06
C ALA A 363 2.06 26.76 17.23
N THR A 364 2.92 25.77 17.46
CA THR A 364 4.26 25.73 16.87
C THR A 364 4.49 24.50 16.00
N HIS A 365 5.09 24.72 14.82
CA HIS A 365 5.58 23.64 13.96
C HIS A 365 7.06 23.84 13.62
N HIS A 366 7.83 22.77 13.58
CA HIS A 366 9.25 22.80 13.25
C HIS A 366 9.47 22.48 11.77
N ILE A 367 10.40 23.20 11.16
CA ILE A 367 10.99 22.89 9.86
C ILE A 367 12.51 22.79 10.04
N THR A 368 13.15 21.90 9.30
CA THR A 368 14.60 21.72 9.37
C THR A 368 15.28 22.42 8.19
N LEU A 369 16.35 23.18 8.45
CA LEU A 369 17.06 23.90 7.40
C LEU A 369 17.58 22.94 6.31
N GLN A 370 18.19 21.83 6.73
CA GLN A 370 18.83 20.87 5.83
C GLN A 370 17.80 20.15 4.97
N ASP A 371 16.70 19.66 5.56
CA ASP A 371 15.73 18.88 4.78
C ASP A 371 14.94 19.78 3.83
N PHE A 372 14.62 21.00 4.23
CA PHE A 372 13.93 21.95 3.36
C PHE A 372 14.83 22.51 2.26
N SER A 373 16.04 22.96 2.58
CA SER A 373 16.94 23.57 1.59
C SER A 373 17.43 22.56 0.55
N ASN A 374 17.60 21.30 0.93
CA ASN A 374 18.00 20.25 -0.02
C ASN A 374 16.85 19.83 -0.96
N GLN A 375 15.59 19.98 -0.52
CA GLN A 375 14.43 19.53 -1.28
C GLN A 375 13.77 20.65 -2.09
N PHE A 376 13.85 21.89 -1.61
CA PHE A 376 13.09 23.02 -2.16
C PHE A 376 14.00 24.22 -2.40
N GLU A 377 13.95 24.72 -3.62
CA GLU A 377 14.35 26.09 -3.95
C GLU A 377 13.06 26.90 -4.11
N PHE A 378 12.91 27.96 -3.30
CA PHE A 378 11.76 28.86 -3.38
C PHE A 378 11.99 29.90 -4.49
N TYR A 379 11.57 29.59 -5.70
CA TYR A 379 11.71 30.52 -6.82
C TYR A 379 10.65 31.61 -6.75
N LEU A 380 11.04 32.87 -6.94
CA LEU A 380 10.11 34.00 -7.01
C LEU A 380 9.52 34.12 -8.42
N GLN A 381 8.32 34.67 -8.56
CA GLN A 381 7.66 34.73 -9.87
C GLN A 381 8.48 35.51 -10.91
N LYS A 382 9.17 36.57 -10.47
CA LYS A 382 10.09 37.34 -11.30
C LYS A 382 11.23 36.47 -11.85
N GLU A 383 11.85 35.66 -11.00
CA GLU A 383 12.94 34.74 -11.38
C GLU A 383 12.46 33.70 -12.39
N ILE A 384 11.22 33.20 -12.24
CA ILE A 384 10.63 32.24 -13.19
C ILE A 384 10.45 32.89 -14.56
N ASN A 385 9.87 34.09 -14.59
CA ASN A 385 9.51 34.79 -15.82
C ASN A 385 10.72 35.20 -16.67
N GLU A 386 11.92 35.26 -16.09
CA GLU A 386 13.19 35.58 -16.78
C GLU A 386 13.72 34.43 -17.66
N HIS A 387 13.11 33.24 -17.60
CA HIS A 387 13.53 32.06 -18.35
C HIS A 387 12.63 31.72 -19.54
N ASP A 388 13.10 30.84 -20.43
CA ASP A 388 12.32 30.27 -21.54
C ASP A 388 11.13 29.43 -21.04
N GLU A 389 10.11 29.24 -21.88
CA GLU A 389 8.87 28.53 -21.50
C GLU A 389 9.09 27.13 -20.91
N LYS A 390 10.08 26.38 -21.41
CA LYS A 390 10.35 25.01 -20.94
C LYS A 390 10.91 25.06 -19.52
N THR A 391 11.82 25.99 -19.27
CA THR A 391 12.38 26.23 -17.94
C THR A 391 11.33 26.78 -16.98
N GLN A 392 10.48 27.72 -17.41
CA GLN A 392 9.35 28.22 -16.62
C GLN A 392 8.46 27.08 -16.12
N LYS A 393 8.01 26.20 -17.02
CA LYS A 393 7.18 25.03 -16.67
C LYS A 393 7.87 24.12 -15.65
N ARG A 394 9.19 23.93 -15.76
CA ARG A 394 9.98 23.12 -14.82
C ARG A 394 10.08 23.79 -13.44
N LEU A 395 10.37 25.08 -13.38
CA LEU A 395 10.46 25.83 -12.12
C LEU A 395 9.11 25.93 -11.43
N GLN A 396 8.03 26.19 -12.16
CA GLN A 396 6.67 26.20 -11.63
C GLN A 396 6.30 24.85 -11.00
N LYS A 397 6.69 23.73 -11.63
CA LYS A 397 6.47 22.40 -11.07
C LYS A 397 7.22 22.19 -9.74
N LYS A 398 8.46 22.69 -9.63
CA LYS A 398 9.20 22.67 -8.36
C LYS A 398 8.49 23.51 -7.29
N ASN A 399 8.08 24.74 -7.62
CA ASN A 399 7.33 25.60 -6.71
C ASN A 399 6.01 24.99 -6.25
N ASN A 400 5.25 24.37 -7.15
CA ASN A 400 4.01 23.67 -6.79
C ASN A 400 4.27 22.53 -5.79
N THR A 401 5.42 21.86 -5.90
CA THR A 401 5.81 20.81 -4.95
C THR A 401 6.15 21.39 -3.58
N ALA A 402 6.91 22.51 -3.55
CA ALA A 402 7.21 23.23 -2.30
C ALA A 402 5.93 23.77 -1.64
N LEU A 403 5.01 24.32 -2.43
CA LEU A 403 3.73 24.86 -1.98
C LEU A 403 2.85 23.77 -1.34
N ALA A 404 2.80 22.57 -1.92
CA ALA A 404 2.08 21.43 -1.34
C ALA A 404 2.63 21.05 0.04
N THR A 405 3.96 20.97 0.18
CA THR A 405 4.64 20.72 1.47
C THR A 405 4.34 21.81 2.50
N ILE A 406 4.36 23.07 2.08
CA ILE A 406 4.02 24.22 2.95
C ILE A 406 2.57 24.14 3.41
N LYS A 407 1.60 23.90 2.52
CA LYS A 407 0.20 23.74 2.91
C LYS A 407 0.01 22.60 3.93
N ASN A 408 0.81 21.55 3.82
CA ASN A 408 0.83 20.47 4.80
C ASN A 408 1.37 20.93 6.18
N ILE A 409 2.31 21.88 6.24
CA ILE A 409 2.76 22.50 7.50
C ILE A 409 1.66 23.38 8.08
N LEU A 410 1.05 24.25 7.27
CA LEU A 410 0.05 25.21 7.72
C LEU A 410 -1.16 24.51 8.34
N LYS A 411 -1.66 23.43 7.72
CA LYS A 411 -2.77 22.66 8.30
C LYS A 411 -2.40 21.99 9.65
N GLU A 412 -1.15 21.56 9.83
CA GLU A 412 -0.70 20.96 11.09
C GLU A 412 -0.62 22.02 12.19
N ILE A 413 -0.30 23.27 11.84
CA ILE A 413 -0.38 24.41 12.76
C ILE A 413 -1.84 24.67 13.16
N VAL A 414 -2.80 24.63 12.21
CA VAL A 414 -4.24 24.76 12.54
C VAL A 414 -4.68 23.69 13.54
N ILE A 415 -4.31 22.42 13.34
CA ILE A 415 -4.68 21.34 14.27
C ILE A 415 -4.09 21.59 15.67
N LYS A 416 -2.84 22.04 15.75
CA LYS A 416 -2.21 22.39 17.04
C LYS A 416 -2.91 23.57 17.70
N ASP A 417 -3.29 24.58 16.93
CA ASP A 417 -4.04 25.74 17.41
C ASP A 417 -5.42 25.33 17.95
N ASP A 418 -6.13 24.46 17.24
CA ASP A 418 -7.41 23.90 17.68
C ASP A 418 -7.28 23.15 19.02
N ILE A 419 -6.21 22.36 19.18
CA ILE A 419 -5.92 21.63 20.42
C ILE A 419 -5.65 22.59 21.58
N LEU A 420 -4.79 23.60 21.39
CA LEU A 420 -4.43 24.55 22.44
C LEU A 420 -5.59 25.48 22.86
N ASN A 421 -6.55 25.68 21.94
CA ASN A 421 -7.74 26.50 22.17
C ASN A 421 -9.01 25.65 22.43
N ASN A 422 -8.89 24.33 22.55
CA ASN A 422 -9.98 23.40 22.83
C ASN A 422 -11.19 23.53 21.89
N ARG A 423 -10.97 23.79 20.61
CA ARG A 423 -12.05 23.96 19.64
C ARG A 423 -11.65 23.54 18.24
N ILE A 424 -12.45 22.68 17.61
CA ILE A 424 -12.25 22.30 16.20
C ILE A 424 -12.59 23.51 15.32
N SER A 425 -11.67 23.85 14.43
CA SER A 425 -11.91 24.90 13.45
C SER A 425 -11.54 24.48 12.02
N ILE A 426 -10.68 23.47 11.84
CA ILE A 426 -10.25 23.01 10.50
C ILE A 426 -11.38 22.45 9.63
N THR A 427 -12.49 22.05 10.25
CA THR A 427 -13.69 21.53 9.60
C THR A 427 -14.93 22.03 10.34
N ASP A 428 -16.06 22.09 9.65
CA ASP A 428 -17.33 22.51 10.24
C ASP A 428 -18.01 21.35 10.98
N TRP A 429 -17.60 21.13 12.23
CA TRP A 429 -18.17 20.08 13.08
C TRP A 429 -19.66 20.33 13.38
N LYS A 430 -20.04 21.60 13.58
CA LYS A 430 -21.41 21.97 13.98
C LYS A 430 -22.40 21.69 12.86
N SER A 431 -22.05 21.99 11.61
CA SER A 431 -22.92 21.73 10.46
C SER A 431 -23.11 20.25 10.13
N ALA A 432 -22.30 19.36 10.72
CA ALA A 432 -22.53 17.91 10.61
C ALA A 432 -23.76 17.43 11.42
N GLY A 433 -24.32 18.27 12.31
CA GLY A 433 -25.61 18.00 12.96
C GLY A 433 -25.55 16.98 14.11
N TYR A 434 -24.38 16.72 14.69
CA TYR A 434 -24.25 15.86 15.86
C TYR A 434 -24.99 16.44 17.06
N LYS A 435 -25.88 15.65 17.67
CA LYS A 435 -26.72 16.10 18.80
C LYS A 435 -26.10 15.83 20.18
N ASN A 436 -25.17 14.89 20.24
CA ASN A 436 -24.58 14.38 21.48
C ASN A 436 -23.05 14.50 21.45
N ASP A 437 -22.46 14.38 22.63
CA ASP A 437 -21.01 14.27 22.80
C ASP A 437 -20.49 12.96 22.21
N TRP A 438 -19.38 13.05 21.48
CA TRP A 438 -18.65 11.90 20.95
C TRP A 438 -17.31 11.75 21.64
N ILE A 439 -17.00 10.55 22.11
CA ILE A 439 -15.76 10.24 22.82
C ILE A 439 -14.93 9.27 21.99
N PHE A 440 -13.66 9.59 21.80
CA PHE A 440 -12.69 8.78 21.06
C PHE A 440 -11.54 8.42 21.99
N GLY A 441 -11.07 7.18 21.94
CA GLY A 441 -9.96 6.68 22.78
C GLY A 441 -8.85 6.04 21.96
N TRP A 442 -7.60 6.39 22.22
CA TRP A 442 -6.41 5.91 21.50
C TRP A 442 -5.36 5.40 22.48
N LYS A 443 -4.96 4.13 22.36
CA LYS A 443 -3.83 3.57 23.11
C LYS A 443 -2.53 4.03 22.47
N ASP A 444 -1.63 4.61 23.28
CA ASP A 444 -0.32 4.98 22.78
C ASP A 444 0.54 3.72 22.55
N ASP A 445 0.92 3.48 21.30
CA ASP A 445 1.75 2.34 20.91
C ASP A 445 3.26 2.65 20.96
N THR A 446 3.67 3.80 21.53
CA THR A 446 5.09 4.08 21.75
C THR A 446 5.69 3.12 22.77
N LYS A 447 6.86 2.56 22.43
CA LYS A 447 7.59 1.68 23.34
C LYS A 447 7.84 2.44 24.64
N ASP A 448 7.56 1.78 25.77
CA ASP A 448 7.80 2.26 27.14
C ASP A 448 6.80 3.28 27.68
N VAL A 449 5.62 3.45 27.05
CA VAL A 449 4.53 4.28 27.58
C VAL A 449 3.22 3.49 27.65
N GLU A 450 2.63 3.41 28.85
CA GLU A 450 1.32 2.77 29.08
C GLU A 450 0.26 3.84 29.33
N GLN A 451 -0.18 4.51 28.25
CA GLN A 451 -1.21 5.54 28.33
C GLN A 451 -2.32 5.37 27.29
N ILE A 452 -3.54 5.80 27.64
CA ILE A 452 -4.67 5.91 26.72
C ILE A 452 -5.15 7.36 26.73
N GLY A 453 -5.07 8.01 25.56
CA GLY A 453 -5.59 9.35 25.37
C GLY A 453 -7.06 9.33 24.95
N PHE A 454 -7.86 10.23 25.50
CA PHE A 454 -9.25 10.44 25.15
C PHE A 454 -9.50 11.84 24.60
N LEU A 455 -10.45 11.92 23.66
CA LEU A 455 -10.99 13.17 23.16
C LEU A 455 -12.50 13.11 23.16
N LYS A 456 -13.13 14.03 23.88
CA LYS A 456 -14.55 14.32 23.81
C LYS A 456 -14.78 15.54 22.91
N ILE A 457 -15.73 15.43 21.98
CA ILE A 457 -16.15 16.52 21.09
C ILE A 457 -17.62 16.80 21.34
N SER A 458 -17.92 18.05 21.72
CA SER A 458 -19.29 18.52 21.94
C SER A 458 -19.98 18.91 20.61
N PRO A 459 -21.32 18.96 20.53
CA PRO A 459 -22.05 19.38 19.32
C PRO A 459 -21.60 20.69 18.67
N ASP A 460 -21.09 21.64 19.46
CA ASP A 460 -20.61 22.95 18.99
C ASP A 460 -19.13 22.96 18.55
N GLY A 461 -18.45 21.81 18.62
CA GLY A 461 -17.05 21.63 18.24
C GLY A 461 -16.04 21.86 19.36
N ASN A 462 -16.48 22.05 20.61
CA ASN A 462 -15.56 22.13 21.75
C ASN A 462 -14.86 20.79 22.00
N LEU A 463 -13.56 20.86 22.27
CA LEU A 463 -12.69 19.72 22.54
C LEU A 463 -12.40 19.62 24.03
N GLN A 464 -12.47 18.41 24.57
CA GLN A 464 -12.00 18.09 25.91
C GLN A 464 -11.09 16.86 25.83
N PHE A 465 -9.85 17.01 26.27
CA PHE A 465 -8.85 15.95 26.28
C PHE A 465 -8.69 15.37 27.68
N ASP A 466 -8.40 14.08 27.75
CA ASP A 466 -8.06 13.37 28.98
C ASP A 466 -6.99 12.30 28.69
N VAL A 467 -6.19 11.92 29.69
CA VAL A 467 -5.13 10.91 29.56
C VAL A 467 -5.18 10.00 30.77
N LEU A 468 -5.38 8.70 30.51
CA LEU A 468 -5.22 7.66 31.51
C LEU A 468 -3.78 7.13 31.41
N ASP A 469 -2.91 7.56 32.32
CA ASP A 469 -1.53 7.08 32.44
C ASP A 469 -1.47 6.01 33.54
N LEU A 470 -1.00 4.80 33.21
CA LEU A 470 -0.93 3.70 34.17
C LEU A 470 -0.03 4.03 35.38
N SER A 471 0.94 4.94 35.23
CA SER A 471 1.78 5.38 36.34
C SER A 471 1.03 6.21 37.40
N ASP A 472 -0.15 6.73 37.06
CA ASP A 472 -1.03 7.45 38.00
C ASP A 472 -2.03 6.49 38.66
N LEU A 473 -1.84 6.27 39.97
CA LEU A 473 -2.64 5.36 40.80
C LEU A 473 -4.13 5.74 40.85
N PHE A 474 -4.49 7.01 40.65
CA PHE A 474 -5.90 7.45 40.71
C PHE A 474 -6.70 7.05 39.46
N VAL A 475 -6.02 6.89 38.32
CA VAL A 475 -6.65 6.52 37.05
C VAL A 475 -6.34 5.09 36.61
N ALA A 476 -5.49 4.36 37.33
CA ALA A 476 -5.11 2.99 37.02
C ALA A 476 -6.31 2.04 36.84
N SER A 477 -7.35 2.17 37.67
CA SER A 477 -8.58 1.35 37.55
C SER A 477 -9.34 1.63 36.24
N GLN A 478 -9.42 2.88 35.83
CA GLN A 478 -10.04 3.28 34.56
C GLN A 478 -9.18 2.86 33.37
N TYR A 479 -7.85 2.98 33.49
CA TYR A 479 -6.93 2.50 32.46
C TYR A 479 -7.14 1.00 32.21
N GLU A 480 -7.14 0.17 33.26
CA GLU A 480 -7.36 -1.28 33.14
C GLU A 480 -8.73 -1.61 32.52
N GLN A 481 -9.77 -0.83 32.84
CA GLN A 481 -11.11 -0.98 32.23
C GLN A 481 -11.08 -0.83 30.70
N TYR A 482 -10.27 0.07 30.15
CA TYR A 482 -10.18 0.29 28.70
C TYR A 482 -9.07 -0.52 28.03
N LYS A 483 -7.98 -0.82 28.74
CA LYS A 483 -6.86 -1.65 28.28
C LYS A 483 -7.33 -3.00 27.76
N LYS A 484 -8.32 -3.61 28.43
CA LYS A 484 -8.91 -4.90 28.03
C LYS A 484 -9.37 -4.94 26.58
N TYR A 485 -9.78 -3.81 25.99
CA TYR A 485 -10.24 -3.75 24.59
C TYR A 485 -9.11 -3.85 23.57
N PHE A 486 -7.85 -3.71 24.00
CA PHE A 486 -6.65 -3.85 23.19
C PHE A 486 -5.92 -5.17 23.48
N GLU A 487 -6.59 -6.12 24.12
CA GLU A 487 -6.05 -7.41 24.56
C GLU A 487 -7.01 -8.56 24.19
N PRO A 488 -6.59 -9.84 24.32
CA PRO A 488 -7.50 -10.96 24.15
C PRO A 488 -8.73 -10.84 25.06
N PRO A 489 -9.95 -11.16 24.57
CA PRO A 489 -10.25 -11.83 23.31
C PRO A 489 -10.32 -10.91 22.08
N TYR A 490 -10.30 -9.58 22.24
CA TYR A 490 -10.52 -8.63 21.14
C TYR A 490 -9.36 -8.58 20.13
N THR A 491 -8.14 -8.95 20.55
CA THR A 491 -6.98 -9.08 19.65
C THR A 491 -6.78 -10.50 19.09
N LYS A 492 -7.64 -11.48 19.45
CA LYS A 492 -7.52 -12.85 18.91
C LYS A 492 -8.05 -12.91 17.48
N GLY A 493 -7.32 -13.61 16.61
CA GLY A 493 -7.75 -13.90 15.25
C GLY A 493 -7.48 -12.78 14.25
N ASN A 494 -8.50 -12.38 13.50
CA ASN A 494 -8.37 -11.52 12.32
C ASN A 494 -8.62 -10.02 12.60
N PHE A 495 -8.55 -9.58 13.86
CA PHE A 495 -8.84 -8.20 14.25
C PHE A 495 -7.78 -7.66 15.21
N SER A 496 -7.31 -6.45 14.92
CA SER A 496 -6.39 -5.69 15.77
C SER A 496 -7.02 -4.34 16.08
N PRO A 497 -7.61 -4.16 17.27
CA PRO A 497 -8.12 -2.87 17.74
C PRO A 497 -7.05 -1.78 17.67
N GLU A 498 -7.43 -0.60 17.17
CA GLU A 498 -6.60 0.61 17.11
C GLU A 498 -7.21 1.77 17.91
N GLY A 499 -8.53 1.78 18.08
CA GLY A 499 -9.20 2.85 18.80
C GLY A 499 -10.59 2.48 19.29
N ILE A 500 -11.09 3.32 20.20
CA ILE A 500 -12.39 3.21 20.84
C ILE A 500 -13.24 4.40 20.39
N ILE A 501 -14.50 4.14 20.10
CA ILE A 501 -15.54 5.15 19.89
C ILE A 501 -16.62 4.89 20.93
N LYS A 502 -16.98 5.93 21.68
CA LYS A 502 -17.94 5.86 22.77
C LYS A 502 -18.98 6.99 22.66
N THR A 503 -20.25 6.65 22.88
CA THR A 503 -21.33 7.64 22.99
C THR A 503 -21.51 8.09 24.44
N LYS A 504 -22.27 9.18 24.64
CA LYS A 504 -22.71 9.64 25.96
C LYS A 504 -23.41 8.54 26.77
N ASP A 505 -24.17 7.67 26.11
CA ASP A 505 -24.94 6.59 26.74
C ASP A 505 -24.07 5.38 27.13
N GLY A 506 -22.77 5.43 26.86
CA GLY A 506 -21.82 4.39 27.25
C GLY A 506 -21.64 3.27 26.22
N PHE A 507 -22.33 3.33 25.07
CA PHE A 507 -22.11 2.38 23.98
C PHE A 507 -20.71 2.49 23.42
N ILE A 508 -20.09 1.35 23.12
CA ILE A 508 -18.71 1.25 22.66
C ILE A 508 -18.64 0.53 21.32
N ASN A 509 -17.91 1.10 20.38
CA ASN A 509 -17.49 0.45 19.15
C ASN A 509 -15.95 0.47 19.09
N LEU A 510 -15.32 -0.68 18.83
CA LEU A 510 -13.89 -0.76 18.57
C LEU A 510 -13.64 -0.60 17.08
N ILE A 511 -12.65 0.23 16.71
CA ILE A 511 -12.20 0.37 15.33
C ILE A 511 -10.80 -0.24 15.21
N GLY A 512 -10.57 -1.05 14.17
CA GLY A 512 -9.32 -1.78 14.06
C GLY A 512 -9.03 -2.36 12.69
N LEU A 513 -7.81 -2.84 12.53
CA LEU A 513 -7.31 -3.44 11.30
C LEU A 513 -7.68 -4.93 11.22
N THR A 514 -7.96 -5.42 10.02
CA THR A 514 -8.06 -6.86 9.74
C THR A 514 -6.88 -7.35 8.90
N ASN A 515 -6.69 -8.66 8.76
CA ASN A 515 -5.74 -9.21 7.80
C ASN A 515 -6.26 -9.23 6.35
N THR A 516 -7.46 -8.71 6.10
CA THR A 516 -8.08 -8.66 4.78
C THR A 516 -7.81 -7.31 4.10
N ARG A 517 -7.83 -7.33 2.77
CA ARG A 517 -7.59 -6.16 1.92
C ARG A 517 -8.41 -6.27 0.66
N ALA A 518 -8.86 -5.13 0.17
CA ALA A 518 -9.54 -5.04 -1.11
C ALA A 518 -8.53 -5.27 -2.24
N ILE A 519 -8.91 -6.06 -3.24
CA ILE A 519 -8.07 -6.37 -4.40
C ILE A 519 -8.64 -5.71 -5.66
N PRO A 520 -7.82 -4.99 -6.44
CA PRO A 520 -8.20 -4.49 -7.76
C PRO A 520 -8.63 -5.61 -8.71
N ALA A 521 -9.31 -5.24 -9.81
CA ALA A 521 -9.68 -6.17 -10.88
C ALA A 521 -8.46 -6.59 -11.74
N PHE A 522 -7.45 -7.21 -11.12
CA PHE A 522 -6.16 -7.52 -11.72
C PHE A 522 -6.27 -8.27 -13.04
N LYS A 523 -7.19 -9.25 -13.12
CA LYS A 523 -7.42 -10.05 -14.33
C LYS A 523 -7.96 -9.19 -15.47
N LYS A 524 -8.96 -8.35 -15.20
CA LYS A 524 -9.55 -7.45 -16.21
C LYS A 524 -8.52 -6.44 -16.72
N VAL A 525 -7.81 -5.78 -15.80
CA VAL A 525 -6.78 -4.79 -16.17
C VAL A 525 -5.64 -5.45 -16.95
N GLY A 526 -5.13 -6.58 -16.49
CA GLY A 526 -4.07 -7.31 -17.16
C GLY A 526 -4.46 -7.79 -18.55
N ASN A 527 -5.65 -8.38 -18.70
CA ASN A 527 -6.14 -8.83 -20.01
C ASN A 527 -6.32 -7.67 -20.99
N ALA A 528 -6.86 -6.53 -20.51
CA ALA A 528 -7.02 -5.34 -21.34
C ALA A 528 -5.66 -4.81 -21.84
N LEU A 529 -4.67 -4.71 -20.94
CA LEU A 529 -3.32 -4.25 -21.28
C LEU A 529 -2.55 -5.23 -22.17
N ALA A 530 -2.73 -6.54 -21.97
CA ALA A 530 -2.14 -7.57 -22.83
C ALA A 530 -2.70 -7.45 -24.26
N LYS A 531 -4.02 -7.29 -24.39
CA LYS A 531 -4.67 -7.12 -25.69
C LYS A 531 -4.22 -5.85 -26.43
N GLU A 532 -3.90 -4.77 -25.70
CA GLU A 532 -3.30 -3.56 -26.30
C GLU A 532 -1.90 -3.80 -26.91
N THR A 533 -1.20 -4.88 -26.52
CA THR A 533 0.11 -5.24 -27.10
C THR A 533 0.02 -6.09 -28.36
N GLU A 534 -1.16 -6.55 -28.75
CA GLU A 534 -1.34 -7.34 -29.98
C GLU A 534 -1.08 -6.44 -31.20
N ASP A 535 -0.19 -6.87 -32.09
CA ASP A 535 0.04 -6.15 -33.34
C ASP A 535 -1.19 -6.25 -34.26
N PHE A 536 -1.45 -5.18 -35.00
CA PHE A 536 -2.49 -5.18 -36.02
C PHE A 536 -2.03 -4.34 -37.21
N GLU A 537 -2.55 -4.72 -38.37
CA GLU A 537 -2.48 -3.97 -39.61
C GLU A 537 -3.89 -3.93 -40.18
N LEU A 538 -4.35 -2.75 -40.57
CA LEU A 538 -5.67 -2.52 -41.12
C LEU A 538 -5.57 -1.69 -42.39
N ASP A 539 -6.36 -2.02 -43.42
CA ASP A 539 -6.43 -1.20 -44.61
C ASP A 539 -7.11 0.14 -44.31
N LYS A 540 -6.51 1.23 -44.79
CA LYS A 540 -6.99 2.59 -44.58
C LYS A 540 -8.38 2.81 -45.17
N ASN A 541 -8.62 2.30 -46.38
CA ASN A 541 -9.89 2.50 -47.06
C ASN A 541 -11.00 1.70 -46.38
N GLU A 542 -10.68 0.49 -45.91
CA GLU A 542 -11.58 -0.31 -45.08
C GLU A 542 -11.98 0.44 -43.80
N LEU A 543 -11.02 1.02 -43.06
CA LEU A 543 -11.33 1.81 -41.87
C LEU A 543 -12.20 3.03 -42.19
N ILE A 544 -11.92 3.72 -43.29
CA ILE A 544 -12.73 4.86 -43.74
C ILE A 544 -14.15 4.43 -44.08
N GLN A 545 -14.35 3.26 -44.69
CA GLN A 545 -15.70 2.73 -44.97
C GLN A 545 -16.47 2.50 -43.67
N ILE A 546 -15.85 1.84 -42.69
CA ILE A 546 -16.45 1.60 -41.37
C ILE A 546 -16.83 2.91 -40.68
N LEU A 547 -15.93 3.90 -40.66
CA LEU A 547 -16.18 5.20 -40.05
C LEU A 547 -17.33 5.96 -40.74
N ASN A 548 -17.47 5.82 -42.06
CA ASN A 548 -18.60 6.39 -42.81
C ASN A 548 -19.94 5.70 -42.46
N GLU A 549 -19.94 4.42 -42.14
CA GLU A 549 -21.13 3.70 -41.68
C GLU A 549 -21.52 4.14 -40.26
N TRP A 550 -20.56 4.19 -39.34
CA TRP A 550 -20.76 4.75 -38.00
C TRP A 550 -21.30 6.17 -38.03
N LYS A 551 -20.76 7.02 -38.92
CA LYS A 551 -21.24 8.39 -39.12
C LYS A 551 -22.72 8.47 -39.51
N LYS A 552 -23.23 7.50 -40.28
CA LYS A 552 -24.66 7.44 -40.65
C LYS A 552 -25.54 7.06 -39.45
N ASN A 553 -25.02 6.21 -38.57
CA ASN A 553 -25.74 5.67 -37.42
C ASN A 553 -25.66 6.57 -36.16
N GLU A 554 -24.65 7.44 -36.06
CA GLU A 554 -24.45 8.36 -34.92
C GLU A 554 -24.30 9.83 -35.36
N PRO A 555 -25.41 10.56 -35.57
CA PRO A 555 -25.38 11.96 -36.02
C PRO A 555 -24.65 12.90 -35.04
N GLU A 556 -24.70 12.61 -33.74
CA GLU A 556 -24.09 13.43 -32.68
C GLU A 556 -22.55 13.41 -32.74
N SER A 557 -21.97 12.30 -33.20
CA SER A 557 -20.51 12.07 -33.31
C SER A 557 -19.94 12.50 -34.67
N SER A 558 -20.80 12.88 -35.64
CA SER A 558 -20.42 13.10 -37.05
C SER A 558 -19.22 14.04 -37.23
N LYS A 559 -19.15 15.16 -36.51
CA LYS A 559 -18.03 16.12 -36.65
C LYS A 559 -16.68 15.55 -36.21
N VAL A 560 -16.69 14.66 -35.22
CA VAL A 560 -15.47 13.99 -34.72
C VAL A 560 -15.04 12.90 -35.71
N LEU A 561 -16.00 12.13 -36.23
CA LEU A 561 -15.75 11.13 -37.27
C LEU A 561 -15.20 11.76 -38.55
N ASP A 562 -15.73 12.92 -38.96
CA ASP A 562 -15.21 13.67 -40.10
C ASP A 562 -13.74 14.08 -39.92
N ASP A 563 -13.39 14.58 -38.73
CA ASP A 563 -12.00 14.92 -38.39
C ASP A 563 -11.09 13.67 -38.45
N ILE A 564 -11.57 12.52 -37.96
CA ILE A 564 -10.81 11.26 -38.04
C ILE A 564 -10.60 10.86 -39.51
N ILE A 565 -11.66 10.82 -40.31
CA ILE A 565 -11.59 10.45 -41.74
C ILE A 565 -10.67 11.39 -42.51
N ASN A 566 -10.74 12.71 -42.25
CA ASN A 566 -9.86 13.69 -42.87
C ASN A 566 -8.39 13.44 -42.52
N GLN A 567 -8.07 13.15 -41.25
CA GLN A 567 -6.71 12.82 -40.86
C GLN A 567 -6.22 11.51 -41.50
N LEU A 568 -7.09 10.52 -41.65
CA LEU A 568 -6.76 9.28 -42.36
C LEU A 568 -6.46 9.52 -43.84
N ASN A 569 -7.26 10.33 -44.53
CA ASN A 569 -7.04 10.66 -45.94
C ASN A 569 -5.72 11.37 -46.23
N LEU A 570 -5.13 12.06 -45.24
CA LEU A 570 -3.82 12.70 -45.36
C LEU A 570 -2.65 11.71 -45.33
N LEU A 571 -2.88 10.45 -44.94
CA LEU A 571 -1.85 9.42 -44.91
C LEU A 571 -1.51 8.94 -46.32
N ALA A 572 -0.22 8.90 -46.66
CA ALA A 572 0.26 8.32 -47.91
C ALA A 572 0.16 6.78 -47.89
N GLU A 573 0.51 6.16 -46.77
CA GLU A 573 0.49 4.70 -46.61
C GLU A 573 -0.95 4.14 -46.64
N PRO A 574 -1.16 2.95 -47.25
CA PRO A 574 -2.46 2.28 -47.26
C PRO A 574 -2.72 1.47 -45.99
N ILE A 575 -1.67 1.12 -45.23
CA ILE A 575 -1.78 0.29 -44.02
C ILE A 575 -1.71 1.18 -42.79
N ILE A 576 -2.64 0.97 -41.87
CA ILE A 576 -2.70 1.61 -40.57
C ILE A 576 -2.28 0.58 -39.52
N ASN A 577 -1.23 0.91 -38.80
CA ASN A 577 -0.86 0.23 -37.56
C ASN A 577 -1.07 1.16 -36.36
N ARG A 578 -0.77 0.65 -35.16
CA ARG A 578 -0.95 1.40 -33.91
C ARG A 578 -0.16 2.70 -33.85
N GLU A 579 1.08 2.71 -34.32
CA GLU A 579 1.93 3.90 -34.28
C GLU A 579 1.34 5.00 -35.15
N VAL A 580 0.93 4.65 -36.38
CA VAL A 580 0.26 5.56 -37.32
C VAL A 580 -1.04 6.09 -36.71
N ALA A 581 -1.92 5.22 -36.22
CA ALA A 581 -3.21 5.61 -35.64
C ALA A 581 -3.06 6.54 -34.41
N LEU A 582 -2.08 6.28 -33.53
CA LEU A 582 -1.83 7.13 -32.36
C LEU A 582 -1.15 8.47 -32.72
N GLY A 583 -0.43 8.51 -33.84
CA GLY A 583 0.25 9.69 -34.38
C GLY A 583 -0.67 10.71 -35.05
N LEU A 584 -1.91 10.35 -35.37
CA LEU A 584 -2.91 11.24 -35.96
C LEU A 584 -3.21 12.46 -35.06
N LYS A 585 -3.42 13.62 -35.69
CA LYS A 585 -3.56 14.92 -35.02
C LYS A 585 -4.97 15.48 -35.22
N PHE A 586 -5.84 15.20 -34.26
CA PHE A 586 -7.23 15.65 -34.28
C PHE A 586 -7.42 17.03 -33.66
N SER A 587 -8.46 17.74 -34.09
CA SER A 587 -8.95 19.00 -33.49
C SER A 587 -9.40 18.82 -32.03
N LYS A 588 -9.99 17.65 -31.72
CA LYS A 588 -10.36 17.21 -30.35
C LYS A 588 -9.64 15.91 -30.00
N PRO A 589 -8.35 15.95 -29.60
CA PRO A 589 -7.50 14.77 -29.50
C PRO A 589 -8.04 13.63 -28.64
N ASN A 590 -8.60 13.93 -27.46
CA ASN A 590 -9.07 12.88 -26.54
C ASN A 590 -10.34 12.21 -27.07
N LEU A 591 -11.32 13.01 -27.48
CA LEU A 591 -12.61 12.52 -27.98
C LEU A 591 -12.44 11.70 -29.26
N ALA A 592 -11.63 12.19 -30.21
CA ALA A 592 -11.35 11.47 -31.45
C ALA A 592 -10.59 10.16 -31.21
N LYS A 593 -9.63 10.13 -30.28
CA LYS A 593 -8.90 8.89 -29.93
C LYS A 593 -9.77 7.88 -29.20
N GLU A 594 -10.67 8.34 -28.33
CA GLU A 594 -11.65 7.47 -27.65
C GLU A 594 -12.60 6.84 -28.68
N LEU A 595 -13.19 7.67 -29.55
CA LEU A 595 -14.12 7.21 -30.58
C LEU A 595 -13.46 6.28 -31.61
N LEU A 596 -12.26 6.62 -32.11
CA LEU A 596 -11.52 5.73 -33.02
C LEU A 596 -11.20 4.38 -32.36
N ASN A 597 -10.86 4.39 -31.07
CA ASN A 597 -10.60 3.16 -30.33
C ASN A 597 -11.88 2.34 -30.09
N GLU A 598 -13.03 2.98 -29.94
CA GLU A 598 -14.35 2.33 -29.82
C GLU A 598 -14.74 1.64 -31.13
N VAL A 599 -14.70 2.36 -32.25
CA VAL A 599 -14.97 1.81 -33.60
C VAL A 599 -14.10 0.58 -33.87
N LEU A 600 -12.79 0.67 -33.62
CA LEU A 600 -11.86 -0.44 -33.86
C LEU A 600 -12.11 -1.63 -32.92
N LEU A 601 -12.53 -1.38 -31.68
CA LEU A 601 -12.84 -2.44 -30.74
C LEU A 601 -14.11 -3.19 -31.14
N GLU A 602 -15.16 -2.48 -31.57
CA GLU A 602 -16.43 -3.08 -31.93
C GLU A 602 -16.37 -3.81 -33.27
N GLU A 603 -15.78 -3.19 -34.28
CA GLU A 603 -15.81 -3.70 -35.66
C GLU A 603 -14.69 -4.70 -35.95
N LYS A 604 -13.55 -4.56 -35.26
CA LYS A 604 -12.34 -5.37 -35.52
C LYS A 604 -11.80 -6.08 -34.29
N GLY A 605 -12.35 -5.84 -33.11
CA GLY A 605 -11.79 -6.36 -31.87
C GLY A 605 -10.43 -5.77 -31.50
N ILE A 606 -9.99 -4.68 -32.15
CA ILE A 606 -8.66 -4.07 -31.99
C ILE A 606 -8.70 -3.03 -30.87
N ILE A 607 -7.70 -3.05 -29.98
CA ILE A 607 -7.50 -2.01 -28.97
C ILE A 607 -6.30 -1.15 -29.37
N LEU A 608 -6.54 0.12 -29.72
CA LEU A 608 -5.49 1.11 -29.93
C LEU A 608 -4.84 1.53 -28.62
N ARG A 609 -5.67 1.82 -27.62
CA ARG A 609 -5.24 2.28 -26.29
C ARG A 609 -6.32 2.07 -25.24
N ASN A 610 -5.95 1.55 -24.07
CA ASN A 610 -6.90 1.43 -22.98
C ASN A 610 -7.12 2.74 -22.20
N PHE A 611 -8.36 3.23 -22.24
CA PHE A 611 -8.84 4.35 -21.41
C PHE A 611 -9.35 3.88 -20.03
N LEU A 612 -8.49 3.21 -19.26
CA LEU A 612 -8.87 2.58 -17.98
C LEU A 612 -9.34 3.57 -16.89
N ARG A 613 -9.08 4.88 -17.08
CA ARG A 613 -9.45 5.96 -16.13
C ARG A 613 -10.74 6.69 -16.52
N GLY A 614 -11.45 6.23 -17.54
CA GLY A 614 -12.75 6.78 -17.92
C GLY A 614 -13.75 6.75 -16.76
N LYS A 615 -14.78 7.61 -16.82
CA LYS A 615 -15.72 7.85 -15.71
C LYS A 615 -16.33 6.57 -15.14
N GLU A 616 -16.73 5.63 -15.99
CA GLU A 616 -17.35 4.36 -15.58
C GLU A 616 -16.30 3.27 -15.33
N LYS A 617 -15.38 3.06 -16.28
CA LYS A 617 -14.30 2.06 -16.20
C LYS A 617 -13.47 2.19 -14.92
N LYS A 618 -13.24 3.40 -14.41
CA LYS A 618 -12.49 3.59 -13.17
C LYS A 618 -13.15 2.92 -11.96
N TYR A 619 -14.49 2.95 -11.84
CA TYR A 619 -15.19 2.30 -10.75
C TYR A 619 -15.33 0.80 -10.99
N GLU A 620 -15.41 0.36 -12.25
CA GLU A 620 -15.38 -1.07 -12.57
C GLU A 620 -14.05 -1.73 -12.19
N LEU A 621 -12.93 -1.05 -12.49
CA LEU A 621 -11.59 -1.64 -12.39
C LEU A 621 -10.89 -1.34 -11.06
N PHE A 622 -11.19 -0.19 -10.45
CA PHE A 622 -10.47 0.36 -9.31
C PHE A 622 -11.36 0.74 -8.12
N SER A 623 -12.60 0.24 -8.04
CA SER A 623 -13.49 0.40 -6.87
C SER A 623 -12.80 0.00 -5.56
N SER A 624 -11.94 -1.01 -5.59
CA SER A 624 -11.13 -1.48 -4.46
C SER A 624 -9.99 -0.54 -4.04
N ASN A 625 -9.81 0.60 -4.74
CA ASN A 625 -8.68 1.51 -4.58
C ASN A 625 -9.07 2.96 -4.35
N ILE A 626 -10.36 3.27 -4.44
CA ILE A 626 -10.84 4.66 -4.43
C ILE A 626 -11.94 4.87 -3.41
N ASP A 627 -11.97 6.09 -2.88
CA ASP A 627 -12.98 6.61 -1.96
C ASP A 627 -13.15 5.78 -0.67
N ILE A 628 -14.19 6.06 0.12
CA ILE A 628 -14.53 5.28 1.31
C ILE A 628 -15.58 4.26 0.91
N VAL A 629 -15.33 2.99 1.19
CA VAL A 629 -16.27 1.90 0.88
C VAL A 629 -16.52 1.09 2.14
N HIS A 630 -17.78 0.77 2.41
CA HIS A 630 -18.16 0.03 3.61
C HIS A 630 -19.32 -0.93 3.34
N ARG A 631 -19.45 -1.95 4.19
CA ARG A 631 -20.63 -2.83 4.28
C ARG A 631 -20.94 -3.13 5.73
N THR A 632 -22.22 -3.26 6.04
CA THR A 632 -22.68 -3.75 7.36
C THR A 632 -22.89 -5.25 7.27
N ASN A 633 -22.45 -5.99 8.28
CA ASN A 633 -22.71 -7.42 8.45
C ASN A 633 -23.16 -7.71 9.90
N SER A 634 -23.38 -8.97 10.24
CA SER A 634 -23.87 -9.39 11.57
C SER A 634 -22.90 -9.05 12.71
N GLU A 635 -21.62 -8.84 12.42
CA GLU A 635 -20.59 -8.57 13.42
C GLU A 635 -20.20 -7.08 13.52
N GLY A 636 -20.81 -6.20 12.73
CA GLY A 636 -20.49 -4.77 12.69
C GLY A 636 -20.31 -4.24 11.27
N VAL A 637 -19.38 -3.30 11.09
CA VAL A 637 -19.10 -2.68 9.78
C VAL A 637 -17.70 -2.99 9.32
N GLU A 638 -17.56 -3.48 8.10
CA GLU A 638 -16.28 -3.59 7.42
C GLU A 638 -16.13 -2.44 6.43
N TYR A 639 -14.95 -1.84 6.38
CA TYR A 639 -14.71 -0.70 5.49
C TYR A 639 -13.25 -0.62 5.05
N PHE A 640 -12.99 0.10 3.96
CA PHE A 640 -11.66 0.51 3.58
C PHE A 640 -11.69 1.92 2.99
N VAL A 641 -10.51 2.54 2.89
CA VAL A 641 -10.36 3.90 2.39
C VAL A 641 -9.25 3.93 1.35
N GLY A 642 -9.60 4.33 0.14
CA GLY A 642 -8.72 4.47 -1.02
C GLY A 642 -8.26 5.90 -1.29
N ASP A 643 -7.72 6.10 -2.49
CA ASP A 643 -7.40 7.42 -3.02
C ASP A 643 -8.67 8.12 -3.52
N LYS A 644 -8.65 9.46 -3.67
CA LYS A 644 -9.80 10.19 -4.20
C LYS A 644 -10.11 9.73 -5.63
N SER A 645 -11.35 9.39 -5.95
CA SER A 645 -11.74 8.94 -7.29
C SER A 645 -11.64 10.02 -8.38
N LYS A 646 -11.54 11.29 -7.99
CA LYS A 646 -11.27 12.41 -8.89
C LYS A 646 -9.76 12.51 -9.17
N GLY A 647 -9.39 12.39 -10.45
CA GLY A 647 -8.01 12.60 -10.89
C GLY A 647 -7.06 11.45 -10.52
N ILE A 648 -7.54 10.20 -10.48
CA ILE A 648 -6.71 9.05 -10.15
C ILE A 648 -5.46 8.97 -11.05
N LYS A 649 -4.33 8.64 -10.41
CA LYS A 649 -3.05 8.41 -11.10
C LYS A 649 -3.11 7.11 -11.89
N ALA A 650 -2.21 6.95 -12.86
CA ALA A 650 -2.07 5.71 -13.63
C ALA A 650 -1.40 4.54 -12.85
N SER A 651 -1.30 4.67 -11.52
CA SER A 651 -0.71 3.68 -10.64
C SER A 651 -1.21 3.86 -9.20
N PHE A 652 -1.44 2.76 -8.50
CA PHE A 652 -1.66 2.74 -7.05
C PHE A 652 -0.46 2.06 -6.37
N ASN A 653 0.00 2.61 -5.25
CA ASN A 653 1.18 2.08 -4.55
C ASN A 653 0.83 1.00 -3.53
N ASN A 654 -0.36 1.06 -2.93
CA ASN A 654 -0.73 0.25 -1.77
C ASN A 654 -2.12 -0.35 -1.93
N TYR A 655 -2.34 -1.48 -1.26
CA TYR A 655 -3.68 -2.03 -1.04
C TYR A 655 -4.49 -1.14 -0.10
N CYS A 656 -5.80 -1.18 -0.26
CA CYS A 656 -6.71 -0.67 0.77
C CYS A 656 -6.94 -1.81 1.77
N ASN A 657 -6.38 -1.66 2.97
CA ASN A 657 -6.61 -2.63 4.03
C ASN A 657 -8.05 -2.49 4.54
N ILE A 658 -8.72 -3.61 4.73
CA ILE A 658 -10.06 -3.65 5.29
C ILE A 658 -9.95 -3.55 6.80
N ARG A 659 -10.75 -2.66 7.35
CA ARG A 659 -10.91 -2.36 8.77
C ARG A 659 -12.29 -2.77 9.22
N LYS A 660 -12.45 -2.94 10.52
CA LYS A 660 -13.73 -3.28 11.12
C LYS A 660 -14.06 -2.30 12.24
N ALA A 661 -15.32 -1.87 12.29
CA ALA A 661 -15.94 -1.23 13.44
C ALA A 661 -16.86 -2.27 14.12
N LEU A 662 -16.46 -2.70 15.31
CA LEU A 662 -17.07 -3.78 16.08
C LEU A 662 -17.84 -3.20 17.28
N PRO A 663 -19.17 -3.28 17.32
CA PRO A 663 -19.93 -2.94 18.51
C PRO A 663 -19.67 -3.94 19.65
N ILE A 664 -19.62 -3.45 20.89
CA ILE A 664 -19.33 -4.23 22.09
C ILE A 664 -20.59 -4.37 22.95
N GLU A 665 -20.78 -5.54 23.58
CA GLU A 665 -21.83 -5.77 24.59
C GLU A 665 -23.26 -5.38 24.11
N GLY A 666 -23.58 -5.66 22.84
CA GLY A 666 -24.90 -5.34 22.25
C GLY A 666 -25.08 -3.86 21.85
N SER A 667 -24.00 -3.07 21.85
CA SER A 667 -24.02 -1.69 21.36
C SER A 667 -24.55 -1.59 19.93
N PRO A 668 -25.24 -0.50 19.56
CA PRO A 668 -25.57 -0.24 18.16
C PRO A 668 -24.30 0.00 17.33
N VAL A 669 -24.42 -0.18 16.03
CA VAL A 669 -23.37 0.18 15.05
C VAL A 669 -23.34 1.71 14.91
N LEU A 670 -22.25 2.33 15.36
CA LEU A 670 -22.10 3.79 15.36
C LEU A 670 -21.40 4.33 14.11
N PHE A 671 -20.86 3.45 13.27
CA PHE A 671 -19.97 3.82 12.16
C PHE A 671 -20.65 4.76 11.15
N ASN A 672 -21.92 4.54 10.83
CA ASN A 672 -22.63 5.32 9.81
C ASN A 672 -22.78 6.80 10.19
N GLU A 673 -22.85 7.11 11.49
CA GLU A 673 -22.91 8.49 11.98
C GLU A 673 -21.55 9.19 11.84
N LEU A 674 -20.45 8.45 11.93
CA LEU A 674 -19.10 9.00 11.99
C LEU A 674 -18.29 8.87 10.69
N ILE A 675 -18.79 8.14 9.69
CA ILE A 675 -18.07 7.90 8.43
C ILE A 675 -17.64 9.21 7.73
N GLU A 676 -18.43 10.28 7.88
CA GLU A 676 -18.13 11.61 7.34
C GLU A 676 -16.86 12.23 7.95
N THR A 677 -16.52 11.89 9.19
CA THR A 677 -15.26 12.31 9.83
C THR A 677 -14.02 11.69 9.19
N MET A 678 -14.20 10.75 8.26
CA MET A 678 -13.14 10.15 7.46
C MET A 678 -13.00 10.79 6.08
N ASN A 679 -14.02 11.53 5.63
CA ASN A 679 -14.08 12.21 4.34
C ASN A 679 -13.35 13.56 4.38
N VAL A 680 -12.11 13.55 4.84
CA VAL A 680 -11.29 14.75 5.02
C VAL A 680 -9.87 14.52 4.49
N ASP A 681 -9.22 15.59 4.02
CA ASP A 681 -7.86 15.53 3.44
C ASP A 681 -6.80 16.34 4.20
N PHE A 682 -7.12 16.77 5.42
CA PHE A 682 -6.15 17.43 6.30
C PHE A 682 -5.35 16.43 7.15
N VAL A 683 -5.86 15.22 7.40
CA VAL A 683 -5.14 14.20 8.19
C VAL A 683 -4.01 13.55 7.39
N LYS A 684 -4.31 13.10 6.16
CA LYS A 684 -3.35 12.52 5.22
C LYS A 684 -3.19 13.51 4.06
N HIS A 685 -1.97 13.86 3.69
CA HIS A 685 -1.73 14.80 2.60
C HIS A 685 -2.47 14.37 1.32
N GLU A 686 -3.37 15.22 0.83
CA GLU A 686 -4.15 15.05 -0.41
C GLU A 686 -5.02 13.78 -0.47
N GLY A 687 -5.16 13.04 0.63
CA GLY A 687 -5.84 11.75 0.67
C GLY A 687 -6.82 11.64 1.83
N LEU A 688 -7.77 10.72 1.69
CA LEU A 688 -8.73 10.37 2.74
C LEU A 688 -8.02 9.72 3.94
N THR A 689 -8.65 9.78 5.12
CA THR A 689 -8.15 9.14 6.34
C THR A 689 -8.81 7.80 6.61
N VAL A 690 -8.06 6.82 7.09
CA VAL A 690 -8.53 5.45 7.38
C VAL A 690 -9.17 5.30 8.75
N LEU A 691 -9.08 6.34 9.57
CA LEU A 691 -9.68 6.46 10.90
C LEU A 691 -10.36 7.84 10.99
N PRO A 692 -11.46 7.98 11.75
CA PRO A 692 -12.04 9.27 12.11
C PRO A 692 -10.96 10.30 12.47
N PHE A 693 -11.03 11.51 11.90
CA PHE A 693 -10.03 12.54 12.18
C PHE A 693 -9.83 12.89 13.67
N PRO A 694 -10.80 12.70 14.59
CA PRO A 694 -10.56 12.88 16.03
C PRO A 694 -9.35 12.10 16.58
N PHE A 695 -9.04 10.92 16.03
CA PHE A 695 -7.83 10.18 16.40
C PHE A 695 -6.53 10.91 16.06
N LYS A 696 -6.51 11.77 15.02
CA LYS A 696 -5.36 12.64 14.72
C LYS A 696 -5.18 13.70 15.81
N TYR A 697 -6.26 14.24 16.36
CA TYR A 697 -6.21 15.22 17.45
C TYR A 697 -5.67 14.60 18.74
N ILE A 698 -6.14 13.40 19.13
CA ILE A 698 -5.62 12.69 20.31
C ILE A 698 -4.11 12.47 20.18
N ARG A 699 -3.66 11.91 19.05
CA ARG A 699 -2.22 11.63 18.83
C ARG A 699 -1.37 12.89 18.85
N GLU A 700 -1.88 14.00 18.35
CA GLU A 700 -1.15 15.28 18.37
C GLU A 700 -1.15 15.90 19.77
N TYR A 701 -2.25 15.81 20.51
CA TYR A 701 -2.34 16.21 21.90
C TYR A 701 -1.36 15.45 22.79
N LEU A 702 -1.29 14.11 22.68
CA LEU A 702 -0.34 13.29 23.45
C LEU A 702 1.11 13.70 23.20
N LYS A 703 1.47 14.07 21.96
CA LYS A 703 2.81 14.61 21.65
C LYS A 703 3.05 15.96 22.31
N ILE A 704 2.08 16.87 22.23
CA ILE A 704 2.17 18.21 22.86
C ILE A 704 2.35 18.04 24.37
N ASN A 705 1.50 17.23 25.01
CA ASN A 705 1.53 16.99 26.45
C ASN A 705 2.88 16.39 26.90
N LYS A 706 3.39 15.40 26.15
CA LYS A 706 4.71 14.82 26.41
C LYS A 706 5.82 15.88 26.40
N VAL A 707 5.80 16.80 25.45
CA VAL A 707 6.82 17.85 25.33
C VAL A 707 6.67 18.94 26.40
N ILE A 708 5.44 19.27 26.82
CA ILE A 708 5.20 20.16 27.96
C ILE A 708 5.80 19.55 29.24
N ASN A 709 5.53 18.26 29.50
CA ASN A 709 5.97 17.59 30.71
C ASN A 709 7.49 17.33 30.74
N HIS A 710 8.15 17.15 29.59
CA HIS A 710 9.62 17.00 29.52
C HIS A 710 10.38 18.23 30.00
N GLN A 711 9.79 19.44 29.99
CA GLN A 711 10.46 20.66 30.46
C GLN A 711 10.22 20.94 31.95
N GLY A 712 9.35 20.17 32.60
CA GLY A 712 9.08 20.29 34.04
C GLY A 712 10.02 19.47 34.94
N ASN A 713 10.91 18.66 34.34
CA ASN A 713 11.89 17.81 35.03
C ASN A 713 13.31 18.35 34.89
#